data_AF-A0AAW8V9P1-F1
#
_entry.id   AF-A0AAW8V9P1-F1
#
_cell.length_a   1.000
_cell.length_b   1.000
_cell.length_c   1.000
_cell.angle_alpha   90.00
_cell.angle_beta   90.00
_cell.angle_gamma   90.00
#
_symmetry.space_group_name_H-M   'P 1'
#
loop_
_entity.id
_entity.type
_entity.pdbx_description
1 polymer ?
#
loop_
_entity_poly.entity_id
_entity_poly.type
_entity_poly.pdbx_seq_one_letter_code
_entity_poly.pdbx_strand_id
1 'polypeptide(L)'
;MAKIKNNPHLQDPNYQEELAKYENPIPSREFILDTIRQHNAPISKEELLTTFAIQNEEQQEAMRRRLRAMENDGQLVFTKRKRYALPEKLDLLKGTVLGHRDGYGFLQVEGKDSDWFIPNSQMQRVMHGDYVLAQPSGFDRRGRQEVRIVRVLQQRKKQIVGRFFLEDGIGYVVPDDSRINRDILIPNEHRQGARMGQVVVVELKPRTATFSQPVGMISEILGENMAKGMEVEIAIRNHDIPHVFPDAVLKQVSKLSEEVPEEAKSGRIDLRHLPLVTIDGEDARDFDDAVFCQKKRGGGWKLWVAIADVSYYVRLRTALDSEAHARGNSVYFPNRVVPMLPEILSNGLCSLNPQVDRLCMVCELNVSAKGKITGYEFYEAVMNSHARLTYTKVARILEDDEELCTRYQALVPHLKELHVMYQALVEARHQRGAIDFETIESKFVFNEMGRIERIEPVIRNDAHKIIEECMILANIAAANFMEKHQEPALFRIHAGPSEEKVTGFRQFLSECGLSLEGGSKPSTADYAKLLEQIRERPDHELLQTMLLRSLSQAVYHPDNIGHFGLALEEYAHFTSPIRRYPDLTLHRGIKYLLAKLKGSKRRTTDTGGYHYTLDDMDVLGDHCSMTERRADDATRDVADWLKCEYMQDHVGEEFTGVISSVTGFGLFVRLDDLFIDGLVHISTLDNDYYQFDLARQRLIGENSGMIYRIGDKVKIRVEAVSLEQRQVDFSLVSSERKPLREGKTAKDKLKKNARYAESLEKQRHKRKPSTSKSAVRKTSVVKLSTTTKKASKKSAKKRK
;
A
#
# COMPACT_ATOMS: atom_id res chain seq x y z
N MET A 1 -63.31 15.07 14.96
CA MET A 1 -62.20 14.31 14.32
C MET A 1 -61.21 15.17 13.50
N ALA A 2 -61.47 16.44 13.17
CA ALA A 2 -60.57 17.21 12.29
C ALA A 2 -59.26 17.78 12.92
N LYS A 3 -59.11 17.80 14.26
CA LYS A 3 -57.93 18.38 14.95
C LYS A 3 -56.74 17.43 15.16
N ILE A 4 -56.85 16.16 14.76
CA ILE A 4 -55.79 15.14 15.01
C ILE A 4 -54.80 15.03 13.83
N LYS A 5 -55.13 15.58 12.64
CA LYS A 5 -54.30 15.44 11.43
C LYS A 5 -53.05 16.34 11.36
N ASN A 6 -52.91 17.34 12.23
CA ASN A 6 -51.81 18.31 12.21
C ASN A 6 -51.02 18.32 13.54
N ASN A 7 -50.61 17.15 14.04
CA ASN A 7 -49.55 17.10 15.05
C ASN A 7 -48.23 16.70 14.35
N PRO A 8 -47.27 17.63 14.16
CA PRO A 8 -46.03 17.33 13.44
C PRO A 8 -45.21 16.23 14.13
N HIS A 9 -45.35 16.05 15.45
CA HIS A 9 -44.74 14.94 16.18
C HIS A 9 -45.21 13.53 15.75
N LEU A 10 -46.40 13.41 15.14
CA LEU A 10 -46.90 12.13 14.59
C LEU A 10 -46.41 11.84 13.17
N GLN A 11 -45.62 12.74 12.57
CA GLN A 11 -45.03 12.57 11.23
C GLN A 11 -43.52 12.28 11.27
N ASP A 12 -42.90 12.36 12.45
CA ASP A 12 -41.50 12.02 12.64
C ASP A 12 -41.35 10.48 12.75
N PRO A 13 -40.67 9.82 11.79
CA PRO A 13 -40.58 8.35 11.77
C PRO A 13 -39.87 7.78 13.00
N ASN A 14 -39.02 8.57 13.66
CA ASN A 14 -38.21 8.15 14.81
C ASN A 14 -38.75 8.68 16.14
N TYR A 15 -39.98 9.23 16.17
CA TYR A 15 -40.56 9.86 17.35
C TYR A 15 -40.60 8.93 18.59
N GLN A 16 -40.92 7.64 18.40
CA GLN A 16 -40.99 6.69 19.52
C GLN A 16 -39.60 6.41 20.14
N GLU A 17 -38.53 6.46 19.34
CA GLU A 17 -37.17 6.30 19.86
C GLU A 17 -36.70 7.51 20.67
N GLU A 18 -37.04 8.73 20.24
CA GLU A 18 -36.73 9.96 20.98
C GLU A 18 -37.52 10.01 22.29
N LEU A 19 -38.80 9.61 22.27
CA LEU A 19 -39.67 9.56 23.45
C LEU A 19 -39.24 8.51 24.48
N ALA A 20 -38.60 7.41 24.04
CA ALA A 20 -37.96 6.44 24.93
C ALA A 20 -36.65 6.93 25.57
N LYS A 21 -36.06 8.01 25.05
CA LYS A 21 -34.75 8.56 25.49
C LYS A 21 -34.89 9.87 26.29
N TYR A 22 -35.99 10.63 26.12
CA TYR A 22 -36.20 11.94 26.73
C TYR A 22 -37.66 12.19 27.13
N GLU A 23 -37.89 12.78 28.31
CA GLU A 23 -39.25 13.11 28.81
C GLU A 23 -39.98 14.15 27.94
N ASN A 24 -39.23 15.11 27.36
CA ASN A 24 -39.73 16.13 26.45
C ASN A 24 -39.06 15.99 25.06
N PRO A 25 -39.52 15.06 24.20
CA PRO A 25 -38.90 14.81 22.90
C PRO A 25 -38.99 16.02 21.97
N ILE A 26 -37.99 16.13 21.10
CA ILE A 26 -37.90 17.11 20.00
C ILE A 26 -37.70 16.36 18.67
N PRO A 27 -38.05 16.96 17.52
CA PRO A 27 -37.87 16.35 16.20
C PRO A 27 -36.52 15.65 15.98
N SER A 28 -36.58 14.45 15.42
CA SER A 28 -35.41 13.65 15.01
C SER A 28 -34.55 14.39 13.98
N ARG A 29 -33.26 14.04 13.90
CA ARG A 29 -32.34 14.66 12.93
C ARG A 29 -32.84 14.47 11.49
N GLU A 30 -33.39 13.29 11.18
CA GLU A 30 -33.93 12.95 9.86
C GLU A 30 -35.18 13.79 9.54
N PHE A 31 -36.14 13.88 10.46
CA PHE A 31 -37.35 14.67 10.24
C PHE A 31 -37.05 16.17 10.06
N ILE A 32 -36.04 16.71 10.76
CA ILE A 32 -35.53 18.06 10.53
C ILE A 32 -34.93 18.20 9.12
N LEU A 33 -34.09 17.26 8.68
CA LEU A 33 -33.48 17.29 7.35
C LEU A 33 -34.52 17.22 6.24
N ASP A 34 -35.50 16.33 6.34
CA ASP A 34 -36.55 16.18 5.33
C ASP A 34 -37.50 17.37 5.29
N THR A 35 -37.82 17.98 6.43
CA THR A 35 -38.60 19.24 6.47
C THR A 35 -37.87 20.35 5.70
N ILE A 36 -36.55 20.46 5.83
CA ILE A 36 -35.71 21.44 5.09
C ILE A 36 -35.53 21.01 3.62
N ARG A 37 -35.53 19.70 3.34
CA ARG A 37 -35.50 19.15 1.97
C ARG A 37 -36.78 19.47 1.19
N GLN A 38 -37.95 19.47 1.85
CA GLN A 38 -39.23 19.85 1.25
C GLN A 38 -39.40 21.37 1.05
N HIS A 39 -38.62 22.21 1.73
CA HIS A 39 -38.65 23.67 1.55
C HIS A 39 -37.79 24.13 0.35
N ASN A 40 -38.35 24.97 -0.52
CA ASN A 40 -37.65 25.52 -1.70
C ASN A 40 -36.69 26.68 -1.39
N ALA A 41 -36.55 27.08 -0.12
CA ALA A 41 -35.67 28.16 0.32
C ALA A 41 -35.10 27.87 1.73
N PRO A 42 -33.97 28.48 2.13
CA PRO A 42 -33.43 28.37 3.48
C PRO A 42 -34.43 28.83 4.56
N ILE A 43 -34.59 28.06 5.62
CA ILE A 43 -35.62 28.25 6.66
C ILE A 43 -35.02 28.80 7.96
N SER A 44 -35.71 29.70 8.67
CA SER A 44 -35.23 30.29 9.92
C SER A 44 -35.46 29.35 11.13
N LYS A 45 -34.82 29.64 12.27
CA LYS A 45 -35.13 28.92 13.53
C LYS A 45 -36.60 29.09 13.91
N GLU A 46 -37.13 30.30 13.78
CA GLU A 46 -38.51 30.65 14.15
C GLU A 46 -39.54 29.94 13.26
N GLU A 47 -39.27 29.85 11.96
CA GLU A 47 -40.07 29.07 11.02
C GLU A 47 -40.05 27.58 11.39
N LEU A 48 -38.88 26.98 11.65
CA LEU A 48 -38.78 25.57 12.11
C LEU A 48 -39.54 25.31 13.42
N LEU A 49 -39.40 26.19 14.42
CA LEU A 49 -40.14 26.07 15.69
C LEU A 49 -41.66 26.13 15.46
N THR A 50 -42.11 26.98 14.53
CA THR A 50 -43.52 27.11 14.15
C THR A 50 -44.02 25.86 13.41
N THR A 51 -43.25 25.35 12.43
CA THR A 51 -43.56 24.14 11.66
C THR A 51 -43.69 22.91 12.57
N PHE A 52 -42.84 22.79 13.59
CA PHE A 52 -42.87 21.70 14.56
C PHE A 52 -43.76 21.97 15.79
N ALA A 53 -44.51 23.08 15.82
CA ALA A 53 -45.39 23.49 16.92
C ALA A 53 -44.68 23.58 18.30
N ILE A 54 -43.38 23.85 18.33
CA ILE A 54 -42.56 23.90 19.55
C ILE A 54 -42.76 25.25 20.26
N GLN A 55 -43.49 25.24 21.37
CA GLN A 55 -43.78 26.45 22.16
C GLN A 55 -43.02 26.51 23.50
N ASN A 56 -42.71 25.38 24.14
CA ASN A 56 -42.00 25.31 25.42
C ASN A 56 -40.53 25.79 25.29
N GLU A 57 -40.09 26.69 26.17
CA GLU A 57 -38.71 27.22 26.21
C GLU A 57 -37.65 26.11 26.30
N GLU A 58 -37.91 25.04 27.06
CA GLU A 58 -37.00 23.91 27.19
C GLU A 58 -36.78 23.21 25.84
N GLN A 59 -37.88 22.91 25.13
CA GLN A 59 -37.82 22.34 23.79
C GLN A 59 -37.21 23.32 22.78
N GLN A 60 -37.41 24.63 22.93
CA GLN A 60 -36.80 25.65 22.06
C GLN A 60 -35.27 25.73 22.22
N GLU A 61 -34.73 25.52 23.42
CA GLU A 61 -33.29 25.46 23.68
C GLU A 61 -32.73 24.08 23.31
N ALA A 62 -33.43 22.98 23.58
CA ALA A 62 -33.06 21.64 23.10
C ALA A 62 -32.98 21.61 21.56
N MET A 63 -33.96 22.18 20.86
CA MET A 63 -33.97 22.31 19.40
C MET A 63 -32.81 23.20 18.90
N ARG A 64 -32.46 24.27 19.63
CA ARG A 64 -31.28 25.10 19.31
C ARG A 64 -29.98 24.31 19.45
N ARG A 65 -29.85 23.47 20.49
CA ARG A 65 -28.69 22.60 20.69
C ARG A 65 -28.61 21.52 19.61
N ARG A 66 -29.73 20.91 19.23
CA ARG A 66 -29.82 19.93 18.13
C ARG A 66 -29.44 20.56 16.78
N LEU A 67 -30.01 21.71 16.44
CA LEU A 67 -29.63 22.46 15.22
C LEU A 67 -28.15 22.85 15.19
N ARG A 68 -27.56 23.21 16.34
CA ARG A 68 -26.11 23.45 16.47
C ARG A 68 -25.26 22.19 16.33
N ALA A 69 -25.72 21.05 16.84
CA ALA A 69 -25.03 19.78 16.65
C ALA A 69 -25.08 19.36 15.17
N MET A 70 -26.26 19.42 14.53
CA MET A 70 -26.42 19.18 13.09
C MET A 70 -25.63 20.18 12.23
N GLU A 71 -25.47 21.44 12.70
CA GLU A 71 -24.57 22.40 12.10
C GLU A 71 -23.11 21.93 12.21
N ASN A 72 -22.62 21.60 13.40
CA ASN A 72 -21.24 21.13 13.60
C ASN A 72 -20.93 19.87 12.76
N ASP A 73 -21.86 18.91 12.74
CA ASP A 73 -21.76 17.61 12.06
C ASP A 73 -21.89 17.71 10.52
N GLY A 74 -21.93 18.92 9.96
CA GLY A 74 -21.98 19.11 8.50
C GLY A 74 -23.36 18.86 7.88
N GLN A 75 -24.39 18.55 8.65
CA GLN A 75 -25.73 18.23 8.15
C GLN A 75 -26.50 19.50 7.74
N LEU A 76 -26.24 20.63 8.40
CA LEU A 76 -26.85 21.93 8.11
C LEU A 76 -25.80 23.05 7.98
N VAL A 77 -26.16 24.09 7.23
CA VAL A 77 -25.39 25.33 7.09
C VAL A 77 -26.23 26.52 7.56
N PHE A 78 -25.76 27.25 8.57
CA PHE A 78 -26.38 28.49 9.01
C PHE A 78 -25.87 29.66 8.16
N THR A 79 -26.76 30.19 7.31
CA THR A 79 -26.44 31.27 6.37
C THR A 79 -26.31 32.62 7.08
N LYS A 80 -25.61 33.59 6.45
CA LYS A 80 -25.50 34.98 6.94
C LYS A 80 -26.85 35.67 7.20
N ARG A 81 -27.94 35.19 6.60
CA ARG A 81 -29.32 35.68 6.79
C ARG A 81 -30.06 34.98 7.96
N LYS A 82 -29.33 34.31 8.86
CA LYS A 82 -29.86 33.56 10.02
C LYS A 82 -30.85 32.45 9.66
N ARG A 83 -30.65 31.78 8.52
CA ARG A 83 -31.48 30.69 7.99
C ARG A 83 -30.63 29.44 7.75
N TYR A 84 -31.18 28.26 8.04
CA TYR A 84 -30.58 26.96 7.79
C TYR A 84 -30.87 26.48 6.36
N ALA A 85 -29.88 25.84 5.75
CA ALA A 85 -29.98 25.18 4.45
C ALA A 85 -29.22 23.84 4.45
N LEU A 86 -29.62 22.94 3.55
CA LEU A 86 -28.86 21.71 3.27
C LEU A 86 -27.59 22.06 2.46
N PRO A 87 -26.43 21.45 2.76
CA PRO A 87 -25.20 21.64 1.98
C PRO A 87 -25.37 21.32 0.49
N GLU A 88 -26.11 20.25 0.19
CA GLU A 88 -26.46 19.79 -1.17
C GLU A 88 -27.14 20.89 -1.99
N LYS A 89 -28.05 21.66 -1.39
CA LYS A 89 -28.78 22.77 -2.04
C LYS A 89 -27.94 24.05 -2.19
N LEU A 90 -26.67 24.04 -1.76
CA LEU A 90 -25.74 25.16 -1.83
C LEU A 90 -24.46 24.81 -2.63
N ASP A 91 -24.47 23.69 -3.35
CA ASP A 91 -23.32 23.10 -4.06
C ASP A 91 -22.09 22.91 -3.15
N LEU A 92 -22.30 22.59 -1.88
CA LEU A 92 -21.20 22.40 -0.93
C LEU A 92 -20.74 20.94 -0.87
N LEU A 93 -19.42 20.77 -0.97
CA LEU A 93 -18.74 19.49 -0.96
C LEU A 93 -18.25 19.17 0.46
N LYS A 94 -18.42 17.92 0.88
CA LYS A 94 -17.77 17.36 2.07
C LYS A 94 -16.62 16.45 1.65
N GLY A 95 -15.54 16.45 2.41
CA GLY A 95 -14.39 15.64 2.07
C GLY A 95 -13.21 15.80 3.00
N THR A 96 -12.18 14.99 2.76
CA THR A 96 -10.93 14.97 3.52
C THR A 96 -9.84 15.75 2.79
N VAL A 97 -9.09 16.55 3.54
CA VAL A 97 -7.97 17.35 3.02
C VAL A 97 -6.72 16.49 2.86
N LEU A 98 -6.26 16.34 1.62
CA LEU A 98 -4.98 15.76 1.25
C LEU A 98 -3.96 16.88 1.08
N GLY A 99 -2.94 16.97 1.93
CA GLY A 99 -1.91 18.00 1.83
C GLY A 99 -0.85 17.64 0.78
N HIS A 100 -0.08 18.64 0.33
CA HIS A 100 1.08 18.46 -0.54
C HIS A 100 2.30 19.20 0.01
N ARG A 101 3.52 18.68 -0.25
CA ARG A 101 4.79 19.26 0.22
C ARG A 101 4.98 20.72 -0.20
N ASP A 102 4.54 21.08 -1.41
CA ASP A 102 4.58 22.46 -1.94
C ASP A 102 3.51 23.40 -1.34
N GLY A 103 2.71 22.91 -0.39
CA GLY A 103 1.73 23.68 0.37
C GLY A 103 0.37 23.94 -0.30
N TYR A 104 0.12 23.39 -1.49
CA TYR A 104 -1.25 23.16 -1.96
C TYR A 104 -1.82 21.88 -1.35
N GLY A 105 -3.06 21.54 -1.70
CA GLY A 105 -3.65 20.25 -1.37
C GLY A 105 -4.75 19.87 -2.34
N PHE A 106 -5.47 18.81 -1.99
CA PHE A 106 -6.67 18.34 -2.66
C PHE A 106 -7.76 18.03 -1.63
N LEU A 107 -9.01 18.11 -2.06
CA LEU A 107 -10.18 17.67 -1.32
C LEU A 107 -10.71 16.40 -1.97
N GLN A 108 -10.52 15.27 -1.27
CA GLN A 108 -11.14 14.00 -1.64
C GLN A 108 -12.60 14.03 -1.17
N VAL A 109 -13.53 14.10 -2.11
CA VAL A 109 -14.97 14.26 -1.85
C VAL A 109 -15.63 12.90 -1.65
N GLU A 110 -16.51 12.79 -0.65
CA GLU A 110 -17.24 11.55 -0.38
C GLU A 110 -18.05 11.09 -1.61
N GLY A 111 -17.90 9.81 -1.99
CA GLY A 111 -18.61 9.23 -3.13
C GLY A 111 -18.19 9.75 -4.52
N LYS A 112 -16.97 10.32 -4.66
CA LYS A 112 -16.41 10.74 -5.95
C LYS A 112 -14.94 10.38 -6.08
N ASP A 113 -14.57 9.84 -7.25
CA ASP A 113 -13.19 9.48 -7.58
C ASP A 113 -12.29 10.68 -7.95
N SER A 114 -12.89 11.86 -8.20
CA SER A 114 -12.17 13.06 -8.63
C SER A 114 -11.89 14.04 -7.48
N ASP A 115 -10.59 14.20 -7.19
CA ASP A 115 -10.04 15.15 -6.23
C ASP A 115 -10.15 16.61 -6.71
N TRP A 116 -10.55 17.51 -5.81
CA TRP A 116 -10.66 18.95 -6.10
C TRP A 116 -9.45 19.72 -5.58
N PHE A 117 -8.88 20.64 -6.36
CA PHE A 117 -7.67 21.37 -5.99
C PHE A 117 -7.92 22.40 -4.87
N ILE A 118 -7.09 22.35 -3.82
CA ILE A 118 -7.05 23.34 -2.74
C ILE A 118 -5.80 24.23 -2.93
N PRO A 119 -5.94 25.52 -3.28
CA PRO A 119 -4.78 26.41 -3.44
C PRO A 119 -4.13 26.74 -2.07
N ASN A 120 -2.84 27.10 -2.08
CA ASN A 120 -2.04 27.34 -0.86
C ASN A 120 -2.69 28.32 0.13
N SER A 121 -3.39 29.35 -0.36
CA SER A 121 -4.11 30.33 0.47
C SER A 121 -5.29 29.75 1.25
N GLN A 122 -5.89 28.66 0.77
CA GLN A 122 -6.91 27.90 1.50
C GLN A 122 -6.29 26.85 2.42
N MET A 123 -5.17 26.22 2.03
CA MET A 123 -4.44 25.25 2.86
C MET A 123 -3.98 25.84 4.20
N GLN A 124 -3.66 27.13 4.26
CA GLN A 124 -3.34 27.84 5.51
C GLN A 124 -4.41 27.73 6.62
N ARG A 125 -5.66 27.43 6.25
CA ARG A 125 -6.82 27.33 7.16
C ARG A 125 -7.14 25.89 7.61
N VAL A 126 -6.44 24.91 7.07
CA VAL A 126 -6.67 23.47 7.28
C VAL A 126 -5.34 22.75 7.48
N MET A 127 -5.37 21.43 7.61
CA MET A 127 -4.20 20.56 7.66
C MET A 127 -4.54 19.25 6.94
N HIS A 128 -3.52 18.53 6.46
CA HIS A 128 -3.72 17.18 5.96
C HIS A 128 -4.42 16.28 7.01
N GLY A 129 -5.50 15.62 6.62
CA GLY A 129 -6.34 14.79 7.49
C GLY A 129 -7.49 15.53 8.17
N ASP A 130 -7.71 16.82 7.87
CA ASP A 130 -8.94 17.51 8.26
C ASP A 130 -10.12 17.08 7.39
N TYR A 131 -11.28 16.88 8.00
CA TYR A 131 -12.55 16.69 7.31
C TYR A 131 -13.32 18.02 7.29
N VAL A 132 -13.69 18.47 6.10
CA VAL A 132 -14.08 19.87 5.84
C VAL A 132 -15.33 19.98 4.99
N LEU A 133 -15.98 21.15 5.09
CA LEU A 133 -17.00 21.60 4.16
C LEU A 133 -16.38 22.67 3.25
N ALA A 134 -16.52 22.51 1.94
CA ALA A 134 -15.96 23.39 0.92
C ALA A 134 -16.97 23.75 -0.16
N GLN A 135 -16.67 24.77 -0.97
CA GLN A 135 -17.48 25.22 -2.09
C GLN A 135 -16.63 25.25 -3.38
N PRO A 136 -17.13 24.76 -4.53
CA PRO A 136 -16.51 24.96 -5.83
C PRO A 136 -16.19 26.44 -6.08
N SER A 137 -14.97 26.71 -6.56
CA SER A 137 -14.46 28.07 -6.76
C SER A 137 -13.99 28.34 -8.19
N GLY A 138 -14.42 27.52 -9.15
CA GLY A 138 -14.07 27.62 -10.56
C GLY A 138 -12.95 26.64 -10.95
N PHE A 139 -12.07 27.08 -11.85
CA PHE A 139 -10.95 26.27 -12.35
C PHE A 139 -9.63 27.06 -12.24
N ASP A 140 -8.53 26.33 -12.00
CA ASP A 140 -7.18 26.89 -11.96
C ASP A 140 -6.65 27.20 -13.38
N ARG A 141 -5.46 27.81 -13.46
CA ARG A 141 -4.78 28.11 -14.74
C ARG A 141 -4.41 26.88 -15.58
N ARG A 142 -4.57 25.67 -15.06
CA ARG A 142 -4.32 24.38 -15.73
C ARG A 142 -5.62 23.60 -16.02
N GLY A 143 -6.79 24.21 -15.79
CA GLY A 143 -8.09 23.59 -16.02
C GLY A 143 -8.54 22.59 -14.94
N ARG A 144 -7.92 22.58 -13.76
CA ARG A 144 -8.33 21.73 -12.62
C ARG A 144 -9.39 22.45 -11.79
N GLN A 145 -10.39 21.73 -11.30
CA GLN A 145 -11.46 22.31 -10.49
C GLN A 145 -10.93 22.74 -9.11
N GLU A 146 -11.19 23.99 -8.70
CA GLU A 146 -10.75 24.53 -7.40
C GLU A 146 -11.88 24.50 -6.36
N VAL A 147 -11.50 24.39 -5.08
CA VAL A 147 -12.41 24.56 -3.94
C VAL A 147 -11.95 25.62 -2.95
N ARG A 148 -12.92 26.32 -2.37
CA ARG A 148 -12.77 27.24 -1.24
C ARG A 148 -13.26 26.56 0.03
N ILE A 149 -12.42 26.48 1.06
CA ILE A 149 -12.83 25.94 2.36
C ILE A 149 -13.89 26.86 2.99
N VAL A 150 -15.03 26.31 3.38
CA VAL A 150 -16.04 27.02 4.17
C VAL A 150 -15.67 26.91 5.65
N ARG A 151 -15.60 25.68 6.18
CA ARG A 151 -15.19 25.38 7.57
C ARG A 151 -14.57 23.99 7.69
N VAL A 152 -13.84 23.77 8.78
CA VAL A 152 -13.49 22.43 9.26
C VAL A 152 -14.69 21.85 10.01
N LEU A 153 -15.08 20.61 9.69
CA LEU A 153 -16.12 19.85 10.38
C LEU A 153 -15.51 19.05 11.52
N GLN A 154 -14.43 18.32 11.22
CA GLN A 154 -13.65 17.58 12.19
C GLN A 154 -12.16 17.85 11.93
N GLN A 155 -11.46 18.32 12.98
CA GLN A 155 -10.00 18.45 12.95
C GLN A 155 -9.35 17.06 12.93
N ARG A 156 -8.20 16.92 12.27
CA ARG A 156 -7.34 15.73 12.40
C ARG A 156 -7.14 15.37 13.87
N LYS A 157 -7.58 14.17 14.26
CA LYS A 157 -7.36 13.59 15.60
C LYS A 157 -6.12 12.70 15.70
N LYS A 158 -5.62 12.23 14.54
CA LYS A 158 -4.43 11.37 14.48
C LYS A 158 -3.22 12.12 15.04
N GLN A 159 -2.45 11.43 15.87
CA GLN A 159 -1.15 11.89 16.34
C GLN A 159 -0.22 12.19 15.14
N ILE A 160 0.78 13.04 15.38
CA ILE A 160 1.77 13.44 14.36
C ILE A 160 3.14 13.01 14.84
N VAL A 161 3.84 12.19 14.06
CA VAL A 161 5.25 11.90 14.30
C VAL A 161 6.10 12.98 13.65
N GLY A 162 7.18 13.37 14.31
CA GLY A 162 8.14 14.32 13.79
C GLY A 162 9.40 14.40 14.62
N ARG A 163 10.37 15.19 14.17
CA ARG A 163 11.63 15.43 14.87
C ARG A 163 11.53 16.69 15.71
N PHE A 164 11.92 16.61 16.99
CA PHE A 164 11.92 17.75 17.91
C PHE A 164 13.17 18.62 17.73
N PHE A 165 12.97 19.92 17.65
CA PHE A 165 14.02 20.93 17.57
C PHE A 165 13.83 22.03 18.62
N LEU A 166 14.92 22.72 18.93
CA LEU A 166 14.96 23.81 19.90
C LEU A 166 15.84 24.94 19.34
N GLU A 167 15.21 26.05 18.97
CA GLU A 167 15.87 27.24 18.43
C GLU A 167 15.49 28.46 19.29
N ASP A 168 16.48 29.23 19.75
CA ASP A 168 16.32 30.38 20.66
C ASP A 168 15.42 30.14 21.89
N GLY A 169 15.38 28.89 22.38
CA GLY A 169 14.56 28.47 23.53
C GLY A 169 13.11 28.12 23.20
N ILE A 170 12.69 28.26 21.94
CA ILE A 170 11.39 27.84 21.41
C ILE A 170 11.50 26.38 20.93
N GLY A 171 10.72 25.49 21.55
CA GLY A 171 10.58 24.11 21.09
C GLY A 171 9.61 24.02 19.93
N TYR A 172 9.96 23.24 18.91
CA TYR A 172 9.05 22.92 17.80
C TYR A 172 9.30 21.50 17.28
N VAL A 173 8.34 20.95 16.55
CA VAL A 173 8.44 19.66 15.88
C VAL A 173 8.21 19.85 14.39
N VAL A 174 9.15 19.39 13.58
CA VAL A 174 8.99 19.25 12.13
C VAL A 174 8.33 17.90 11.88
N PRO A 175 7.12 17.83 11.30
CA PRO A 175 6.45 16.57 10.99
C PRO A 175 7.25 15.72 10.00
N ASP A 176 7.24 14.39 10.16
CA ASP A 176 7.83 13.46 9.18
C ASP A 176 7.00 13.40 7.89
N ASP A 177 5.67 13.41 8.01
CA ASP A 177 4.76 13.49 6.86
C ASP A 177 4.82 14.88 6.21
N SER A 178 5.59 14.99 5.13
CA SER A 178 5.77 16.22 4.32
C SER A 178 4.47 16.86 3.79
N ARG A 179 3.33 16.17 3.83
CA ARG A 179 2.00 16.76 3.53
C ARG A 179 1.54 17.74 4.61
N ILE A 180 2.17 17.72 5.79
CA ILE A 180 1.98 18.63 6.92
C ILE A 180 3.09 19.70 6.88
N ASN A 181 2.98 20.64 5.94
CA ASN A 181 4.00 21.65 5.65
C ASN A 181 4.13 22.78 6.71
N ARG A 182 3.89 22.51 7.99
CA ARG A 182 3.90 23.49 9.08
C ARG A 182 4.46 22.90 10.37
N ASP A 183 5.51 23.53 10.88
CA ASP A 183 6.10 23.20 12.18
C ASP A 183 5.08 23.37 13.31
N ILE A 184 5.13 22.46 14.27
CA ILE A 184 4.23 22.43 15.44
C ILE A 184 5.00 22.97 16.64
N LEU A 185 4.57 24.11 17.17
CA LEU A 185 5.17 24.70 18.36
C LEU A 185 4.89 23.82 19.59
N ILE A 186 5.92 23.51 20.37
CA ILE A 186 5.84 22.74 21.61
C ILE A 186 6.23 23.66 22.78
N PRO A 187 5.25 24.13 23.59
CA PRO A 187 5.53 24.86 24.82
C PRO A 187 6.42 24.04 25.76
N ASN A 188 7.34 24.68 26.47
CA ASN A 188 8.33 23.97 27.31
C ASN A 188 7.68 23.08 28.40
N GLU A 189 6.50 23.46 28.90
CA GLU A 189 5.66 22.66 29.83
C GLU A 189 5.18 21.32 29.22
N HIS A 190 5.11 21.21 27.89
CA HIS A 190 4.63 20.05 27.14
C HIS A 190 5.72 19.33 26.36
N ARG A 191 6.99 19.61 26.68
CA ARG A 191 8.16 19.03 26.01
C ARG A 191 8.46 17.59 26.44
N GLN A 192 7.94 17.14 27.59
CA GLN A 192 8.24 15.83 28.21
C GLN A 192 9.74 15.47 28.36
N GLY A 193 10.65 16.45 28.25
CA GLY A 193 12.10 16.23 28.28
C GLY A 193 12.76 15.87 26.94
N ALA A 194 12.02 15.92 25.82
CA ALA A 194 12.54 15.65 24.48
C ALA A 194 13.80 16.45 24.14
N ARG A 195 14.76 15.82 23.46
CA ARG A 195 16.06 16.40 23.09
C ARG A 195 16.12 16.73 21.60
N MET A 196 17.02 17.63 21.24
CA MET A 196 17.26 18.07 19.86
C MET A 196 17.51 16.87 18.95
N GLY A 197 16.76 16.75 17.86
CA GLY A 197 16.86 15.67 16.88
C GLY A 197 16.11 14.37 17.21
N GLN A 198 15.51 14.26 18.41
CA GLN A 198 14.73 13.06 18.76
C GLN A 198 13.41 12.99 18.02
N VAL A 199 12.99 11.77 17.67
CA VAL A 199 11.67 11.50 17.09
C VAL A 199 10.65 11.42 18.22
N VAL A 200 9.56 12.17 18.06
CA VAL A 200 8.52 12.34 19.06
C VAL A 200 7.13 12.22 18.43
N VAL A 201 6.16 11.85 19.26
CA VAL A 201 4.75 11.81 18.92
C VAL A 201 4.08 13.04 19.52
N VAL A 202 3.32 13.76 18.69
CA VAL A 202 2.69 15.03 19.05
C VAL A 202 1.18 14.93 18.93
N GLU A 203 0.49 15.36 19.98
CA GLU A 203 -0.94 15.64 19.97
C GLU A 203 -1.16 17.13 19.77
N LEU A 204 -2.00 17.49 18.79
CA LEU A 204 -2.34 18.89 18.53
C LEU A 204 -3.29 19.41 19.61
N LYS A 205 -2.99 20.61 20.15
CA LYS A 205 -3.99 21.38 20.88
C LYS A 205 -5.11 21.81 19.90
N PRO A 206 -6.38 21.96 20.36
CA PRO A 206 -7.48 22.38 19.51
C PRO A 206 -7.16 23.67 18.75
N ARG A 207 -7.15 23.62 17.41
CA ARG A 207 -6.80 24.80 16.59
C ARG A 207 -7.96 25.80 16.62
N THR A 208 -7.66 27.04 16.99
CA THR A 208 -8.58 28.17 16.83
C THR A 208 -8.70 28.58 15.37
N ALA A 209 -9.80 29.23 14.98
CA ALA A 209 -10.00 29.75 13.61
C ALA A 209 -9.06 30.91 13.23
N THR A 210 -8.29 31.43 14.19
CA THR A 210 -7.28 32.48 14.01
C THR A 210 -5.95 31.95 13.48
N PHE A 211 -5.26 32.80 12.72
CA PHE A 211 -4.11 32.50 11.87
C PHE A 211 -2.79 32.28 12.64
N SER A 212 -2.74 31.30 13.55
CA SER A 212 -1.54 30.94 14.32
C SER A 212 -0.82 29.71 13.73
N GLN A 213 0.44 29.50 14.12
CA GLN A 213 1.10 28.20 13.97
C GLN A 213 0.35 27.14 14.80
N PRO A 214 0.35 25.86 14.37
CA PRO A 214 -0.20 24.79 15.19
C PRO A 214 0.62 24.66 16.47
N VAL A 215 -0.06 24.46 17.60
CA VAL A 215 0.56 24.21 18.90
C VAL A 215 0.24 22.79 19.31
N GLY A 216 1.24 22.04 19.76
CA GLY A 216 1.11 20.66 20.19
C GLY A 216 1.61 20.43 21.60
N MET A 217 1.49 19.18 22.02
CA MET A 217 2.11 18.62 23.21
C MET A 217 2.71 17.27 22.84
N ILE A 218 3.92 16.99 23.33
CA ILE A 218 4.54 15.68 23.13
C ILE A 218 3.79 14.69 24.02
N SER A 219 3.32 13.59 23.43
CA SER A 219 2.65 12.48 24.13
C SER A 219 3.62 11.32 24.39
N GLU A 220 4.60 11.11 23.50
CA GLU A 220 5.58 10.03 23.55
C GLU A 220 6.91 10.47 22.91
N ILE A 221 8.03 9.99 23.44
CA ILE A 221 9.37 10.16 22.84
C ILE A 221 9.83 8.78 22.35
N LEU A 222 9.95 8.62 21.03
CA LEU A 222 10.31 7.33 20.43
C LEU A 222 11.82 7.04 20.52
N GLY A 223 12.65 8.09 20.45
CA GLY A 223 14.10 7.98 20.63
C GLY A 223 14.89 8.79 19.60
N GLU A 224 16.10 8.31 19.28
CA GLU A 224 16.99 8.95 18.30
C GLU A 224 16.56 8.61 16.86
N ASN A 225 16.71 9.56 15.93
CA ASN A 225 16.25 9.43 14.54
C ASN A 225 16.87 8.26 13.75
N MET A 226 18.06 7.79 14.14
CA MET A 226 18.76 6.67 13.51
C MET A 226 18.79 5.42 14.40
N ALA A 227 17.84 5.28 15.33
CA ALA A 227 17.68 4.06 16.12
C ALA A 227 17.09 2.92 15.27
N LYS A 228 17.57 1.69 15.47
CA LYS A 228 17.08 0.47 14.80
C LYS A 228 15.56 0.31 14.97
N GLY A 229 14.81 0.23 13.87
CA GLY A 229 13.35 0.05 13.89
C GLY A 229 12.55 1.36 13.99
N MET A 230 13.21 2.52 14.04
CA MET A 230 12.55 3.83 14.08
C MET A 230 11.72 4.08 12.81
N GLU A 231 12.21 3.63 11.66
CA GLU A 231 11.52 3.67 10.38
C GLU A 231 10.16 2.96 10.43
N VAL A 232 10.08 1.82 11.14
CA VAL A 232 8.83 1.06 11.34
C VAL A 232 7.91 1.78 12.33
N GLU A 233 8.43 2.31 13.44
CA GLU A 233 7.63 3.06 14.43
C GLU A 233 7.02 4.36 13.85
N ILE A 234 7.75 5.04 12.96
CA ILE A 234 7.28 6.18 12.17
C ILE A 234 6.18 5.76 11.20
N ALA A 235 6.42 4.71 10.39
CA ALA A 235 5.45 4.25 9.39
C ALA A 235 4.13 3.80 10.03
N ILE A 236 4.19 3.01 11.11
CA ILE A 236 3.02 2.54 11.87
C ILE A 236 2.12 3.72 12.30
N ARG A 237 2.70 4.81 12.83
CA ARG A 237 1.94 5.97 13.32
C ARG A 237 1.49 6.91 12.20
N ASN A 238 2.32 7.14 11.18
CA ASN A 238 1.95 7.95 10.02
C ASN A 238 0.74 7.37 9.26
N HIS A 239 0.72 6.05 9.09
CA HIS A 239 -0.35 5.32 8.42
C HIS A 239 -1.51 4.94 9.35
N ASP A 240 -1.38 5.17 10.66
CA ASP A 240 -2.42 4.87 11.66
C ASP A 240 -2.79 3.38 11.68
N ILE A 241 -1.75 2.54 11.78
CA ILE A 241 -1.84 1.08 11.89
C ILE A 241 -2.02 0.72 13.37
N PRO A 242 -3.12 0.04 13.75
CA PRO A 242 -3.30 -0.45 15.11
C PRO A 242 -2.24 -1.51 15.42
N HIS A 243 -1.38 -1.23 16.40
CA HIS A 243 -0.25 -2.08 16.76
C HIS A 243 -0.33 -2.54 18.22
N VAL A 244 -0.71 -1.67 19.15
CA VAL A 244 -0.99 -2.03 20.56
C VAL A 244 -2.29 -2.80 20.67
N PHE A 245 -2.28 -3.97 21.33
CA PHE A 245 -3.50 -4.72 21.64
C PHE A 245 -4.22 -4.11 22.86
N PRO A 246 -5.53 -3.81 22.78
CA PRO A 246 -6.29 -3.28 23.92
C PRO A 246 -6.36 -4.24 25.12
N ASP A 247 -6.45 -3.71 26.34
CA ASP A 247 -6.60 -4.50 27.58
C ASP A 247 -7.74 -5.53 27.53
N ALA A 248 -8.83 -5.20 26.82
CA ALA A 248 -9.95 -6.10 26.61
C ALA A 248 -9.57 -7.35 25.79
N VAL A 249 -8.66 -7.20 24.83
CA VAL A 249 -8.08 -8.31 24.05
C VAL A 249 -7.16 -9.13 24.94
N LEU A 250 -6.25 -8.49 25.68
CA LEU A 250 -5.31 -9.16 26.58
C LEU A 250 -6.05 -10.00 27.63
N LYS A 251 -7.13 -9.46 28.23
CA LYS A 251 -8.02 -10.15 29.18
C LYS A 251 -8.89 -11.25 28.55
N GLN A 252 -9.10 -11.22 27.23
CA GLN A 252 -9.76 -12.30 26.50
C GLN A 252 -8.79 -13.45 26.24
N VAL A 253 -7.57 -13.18 25.78
CA VAL A 253 -6.58 -14.22 25.47
C VAL A 253 -5.95 -14.86 26.72
N SER A 254 -5.88 -14.15 27.85
CA SER A 254 -5.36 -14.69 29.12
C SER A 254 -6.17 -15.85 29.72
N LYS A 255 -7.24 -16.29 29.04
CA LYS A 255 -8.10 -17.43 29.40
C LYS A 255 -7.86 -18.66 28.52
N LEU A 256 -7.02 -18.54 27.50
CA LEU A 256 -6.72 -19.60 26.56
C LEU A 256 -5.63 -20.52 27.13
N SER A 257 -5.78 -21.83 26.90
CA SER A 257 -4.74 -22.84 27.12
C SER A 257 -3.77 -22.90 25.94
N GLU A 258 -2.58 -23.47 26.14
CA GLU A 258 -1.63 -23.73 25.04
C GLU A 258 -2.10 -24.87 24.12
N GLU A 259 -2.87 -25.82 24.67
CA GLU A 259 -3.43 -26.97 23.97
C GLU A 259 -4.92 -26.83 23.67
N VAL A 260 -5.38 -27.54 22.64
CA VAL A 260 -6.79 -27.63 22.24
C VAL A 260 -7.51 -28.60 23.20
N PRO A 261 -8.54 -28.16 23.95
CA PRO A 261 -9.26 -29.01 24.88
C PRO A 261 -10.10 -30.08 24.14
N GLU A 262 -10.28 -31.25 24.75
CA GLU A 262 -10.97 -32.41 24.14
C GLU A 262 -12.44 -32.09 23.77
N GLU A 263 -13.11 -31.25 24.56
CA GLU A 263 -14.48 -30.80 24.28
C GLU A 263 -14.58 -30.03 22.95
N ALA A 264 -13.50 -29.34 22.54
CA ALA A 264 -13.44 -28.62 21.26
C ALA A 264 -13.16 -29.53 20.05
N LYS A 265 -12.61 -30.74 20.29
CA LYS A 265 -12.37 -31.79 19.29
C LYS A 265 -13.64 -32.60 18.99
N SER A 266 -14.54 -32.71 19.97
CA SER A 266 -15.79 -33.47 19.86
C SER A 266 -16.67 -33.00 18.68
N GLY A 267 -17.22 -33.96 17.92
CA GLY A 267 -18.10 -33.71 16.78
C GLY A 267 -17.41 -33.26 15.48
N ARG A 268 -16.07 -33.13 15.47
CA ARG A 268 -15.26 -32.81 14.28
C ARG A 268 -14.79 -34.09 13.56
N ILE A 269 -14.43 -33.96 12.28
CA ILE A 269 -13.80 -35.05 11.53
C ILE A 269 -12.35 -35.23 12.01
N ASP A 270 -11.94 -36.46 12.31
CA ASP A 270 -10.58 -36.77 12.76
C ASP A 270 -9.65 -37.02 11.56
N LEU A 271 -8.81 -36.04 11.24
CA LEU A 271 -7.77 -36.12 10.22
C LEU A 271 -6.36 -36.27 10.80
N ARG A 272 -6.20 -36.57 12.10
CA ARG A 272 -4.87 -36.68 12.76
C ARG A 272 -4.01 -37.83 12.24
N HIS A 273 -4.62 -38.78 11.52
CA HIS A 273 -3.96 -39.89 10.83
C HIS A 273 -3.57 -39.56 9.38
N LEU A 274 -3.99 -38.42 8.85
CA LEU A 274 -3.73 -37.99 7.48
C LEU A 274 -2.39 -37.22 7.47
N PRO A 275 -1.45 -37.51 6.55
CA PRO A 275 -0.12 -36.90 6.57
C PRO A 275 -0.11 -35.49 5.94
N LEU A 276 -0.91 -34.61 6.54
CA LEU A 276 -0.95 -33.18 6.30
C LEU A 276 0.38 -32.55 6.75
N VAL A 277 0.89 -31.62 5.93
CA VAL A 277 2.14 -30.88 6.20
C VAL A 277 1.92 -29.39 5.95
N THR A 278 2.64 -28.53 6.68
CA THR A 278 2.74 -27.08 6.37
C THR A 278 4.03 -26.84 5.61
N ILE A 279 4.02 -25.91 4.65
CA ILE A 279 5.17 -25.59 3.79
C ILE A 279 5.28 -24.08 3.64
N ASP A 280 6.20 -23.48 4.39
CA ASP A 280 6.25 -22.03 4.61
C ASP A 280 7.67 -21.45 4.39
N GLY A 281 7.81 -20.12 4.53
CA GLY A 281 9.13 -19.50 4.63
C GLY A 281 9.85 -19.88 5.93
N GLU A 282 11.18 -19.84 5.93
CA GLU A 282 12.02 -20.17 7.11
C GLU A 282 11.59 -19.35 8.35
N ASP A 283 11.30 -18.07 8.15
CA ASP A 283 11.00 -17.09 9.20
C ASP A 283 9.53 -17.12 9.69
N ALA A 284 8.63 -17.81 8.97
CA ALA A 284 7.20 -17.90 9.31
C ALA A 284 6.92 -18.67 10.62
N ARG A 285 5.87 -18.27 11.35
CA ARG A 285 5.43 -18.87 12.64
C ARG A 285 3.90 -19.10 12.71
N ASP A 286 3.19 -18.39 11.86
CA ASP A 286 1.75 -18.31 11.67
C ASP A 286 1.32 -19.23 10.50
N PHE A 287 1.31 -20.53 10.74
CA PHE A 287 0.98 -21.54 9.72
C PHE A 287 -0.54 -21.63 9.54
N ASP A 288 -1.07 -20.86 8.58
CA ASP A 288 -2.49 -20.82 8.24
C ASP A 288 -3.00 -22.12 7.59
N ASP A 289 -2.19 -22.73 6.73
CA ASP A 289 -2.60 -23.84 5.86
C ASP A 289 -1.73 -25.10 5.96
N ALA A 290 -2.36 -26.25 5.74
CA ALA A 290 -1.71 -27.54 5.59
C ALA A 290 -2.31 -28.32 4.43
N VAL A 291 -1.46 -28.97 3.64
CA VAL A 291 -1.84 -29.66 2.40
C VAL A 291 -1.54 -31.15 2.42
N PHE A 292 -2.37 -31.90 1.71
CA PHE A 292 -2.14 -33.32 1.41
C PHE A 292 -2.93 -33.73 0.16
N CYS A 293 -2.39 -34.61 -0.69
CA CYS A 293 -3.16 -35.18 -1.80
C CYS A 293 -2.91 -36.69 -2.01
N GLN A 294 -3.88 -37.34 -2.65
CA GLN A 294 -3.83 -38.76 -3.05
C GLN A 294 -4.34 -38.92 -4.48
N LYS A 295 -3.68 -39.77 -5.27
CA LYS A 295 -4.24 -40.26 -6.54
C LYS A 295 -5.55 -41.01 -6.32
N LYS A 296 -6.52 -40.78 -7.20
CA LYS A 296 -7.79 -41.53 -7.23
C LYS A 296 -7.70 -42.77 -8.10
N ARG A 297 -8.45 -43.79 -7.69
CA ARG A 297 -8.81 -44.93 -8.55
C ARG A 297 -9.63 -44.42 -9.74
N GLY A 298 -9.06 -44.48 -10.94
CA GLY A 298 -9.65 -43.93 -12.17
C GLY A 298 -8.98 -42.64 -12.69
N GLY A 299 -7.98 -42.10 -11.98
CA GLY A 299 -7.22 -40.91 -12.38
C GLY A 299 -7.67 -39.62 -11.70
N GLY A 300 -6.80 -38.62 -11.73
CA GLY A 300 -6.94 -37.40 -10.93
C GLY A 300 -6.61 -37.61 -9.46
N TRP A 301 -6.94 -36.61 -8.63
CA TRP A 301 -6.54 -36.53 -7.22
C TRP A 301 -7.71 -36.19 -6.30
N LYS A 302 -7.60 -36.60 -5.04
CA LYS A 302 -8.28 -35.94 -3.92
C LYS A 302 -7.22 -35.09 -3.21
N LEU A 303 -7.53 -33.82 -2.96
CA LEU A 303 -6.69 -32.84 -2.29
C LEU A 303 -7.41 -32.40 -1.01
N TRP A 304 -6.69 -32.32 0.10
CA TRP A 304 -7.15 -31.72 1.33
C TRP A 304 -6.35 -30.44 1.56
N VAL A 305 -7.06 -29.34 1.75
CA VAL A 305 -6.52 -28.06 2.20
C VAL A 305 -7.16 -27.78 3.57
N ALA A 306 -6.39 -28.01 4.63
CA ALA A 306 -6.82 -27.77 6.00
C ALA A 306 -6.34 -26.38 6.44
N ILE A 307 -7.26 -25.50 6.81
CA ILE A 307 -6.98 -24.12 7.21
C ILE A 307 -7.25 -23.94 8.70
N ALA A 308 -6.41 -23.17 9.38
CA ALA A 308 -6.56 -22.78 10.78
C ALA A 308 -8.00 -22.32 11.12
N ASP A 309 -8.64 -22.95 12.10
CA ASP A 309 -10.01 -22.60 12.49
C ASP A 309 -10.07 -21.36 13.40
N VAL A 310 -9.66 -20.22 12.86
CA VAL A 310 -9.62 -18.93 13.58
C VAL A 310 -11.01 -18.50 14.02
N SER A 311 -12.05 -18.78 13.22
CA SER A 311 -13.45 -18.44 13.54
C SER A 311 -13.96 -19.09 14.83
N TYR A 312 -13.40 -20.24 15.22
CA TYR A 312 -13.70 -20.89 16.50
C TYR A 312 -13.18 -20.11 17.71
N TYR A 313 -12.02 -19.46 17.59
CA TYR A 313 -11.40 -18.68 18.69
C TYR A 313 -11.84 -17.21 18.67
N VAL A 314 -11.92 -16.61 17.49
CA VAL A 314 -12.28 -15.21 17.25
C VAL A 314 -13.76 -15.12 16.91
N ARG A 315 -14.61 -15.08 17.95
CA ARG A 315 -16.07 -14.96 17.82
C ARG A 315 -16.47 -13.52 17.51
N LEU A 316 -17.45 -13.35 16.62
CA LEU A 316 -18.00 -12.05 16.23
C LEU A 316 -18.44 -11.22 17.46
N ARG A 317 -18.19 -9.90 17.43
CA ARG A 317 -18.46 -8.91 18.49
C ARG A 317 -17.74 -9.17 19.82
N THR A 318 -16.67 -9.96 19.83
CA THR A 318 -15.72 -10.01 20.96
C THR A 318 -14.62 -8.97 20.82
N ALA A 319 -13.79 -8.80 21.85
CA ALA A 319 -12.68 -7.84 21.80
C ALA A 319 -11.64 -8.25 20.73
N LEU A 320 -11.31 -9.54 20.66
CA LEU A 320 -10.46 -10.10 19.59
C LEU A 320 -10.99 -9.79 18.20
N ASP A 321 -12.30 -9.95 17.98
CA ASP A 321 -12.94 -9.68 16.69
C ASP A 321 -12.95 -8.20 16.32
N SER A 322 -13.25 -7.34 17.30
CA SER A 322 -13.27 -5.88 17.10
C SER A 322 -11.88 -5.34 16.73
N GLU A 323 -10.82 -5.90 17.34
CA GLU A 323 -9.43 -5.57 17.04
C GLU A 323 -8.96 -6.16 15.71
N ALA A 324 -9.30 -7.43 15.42
CA ALA A 324 -9.00 -8.07 14.14
C ALA A 324 -9.66 -7.32 12.97
N HIS A 325 -10.90 -6.86 13.16
CA HIS A 325 -11.58 -5.96 12.24
C HIS A 325 -10.82 -4.64 12.09
N ALA A 326 -10.49 -3.94 13.19
CA ALA A 326 -9.80 -2.64 13.13
C ALA A 326 -8.42 -2.69 12.42
N ARG A 327 -7.69 -3.81 12.57
CA ARG A 327 -6.45 -4.09 11.84
C ARG A 327 -6.73 -4.45 10.38
N GLY A 328 -7.70 -5.32 10.14
CA GLY A 328 -8.14 -5.83 8.82
C GLY A 328 -7.20 -6.89 8.23
N ASN A 329 -5.89 -6.72 8.41
CA ASN A 329 -4.86 -7.69 8.05
C ASN A 329 -3.59 -7.51 8.90
N SER A 330 -2.72 -8.52 8.91
CA SER A 330 -1.36 -8.38 9.44
C SER A 330 -0.53 -7.48 8.51
N VAL A 331 0.44 -6.76 9.07
CA VAL A 331 1.38 -5.91 8.32
C VAL A 331 2.80 -6.47 8.49
N TYR A 332 3.44 -6.84 7.38
CA TYR A 332 4.76 -7.47 7.37
C TYR A 332 5.82 -6.45 6.95
N PHE A 333 6.38 -5.72 7.92
CA PHE A 333 7.55 -4.89 7.69
C PHE A 333 8.82 -5.76 7.62
N PRO A 334 9.90 -5.29 6.98
CA PRO A 334 11.20 -5.94 7.08
C PRO A 334 11.60 -6.13 8.55
N ASN A 335 11.90 -7.38 8.94
CA ASN A 335 12.19 -7.84 10.31
C ASN A 335 11.10 -7.63 11.38
N ARG A 336 9.88 -7.19 11.06
CA ARG A 336 8.83 -7.00 12.07
C ARG A 336 7.42 -7.18 11.52
N VAL A 337 6.65 -8.03 12.19
CA VAL A 337 5.21 -8.20 11.90
C VAL A 337 4.40 -7.42 12.92
N VAL A 338 3.38 -6.69 12.45
CA VAL A 338 2.26 -6.23 13.28
C VAL A 338 1.09 -7.18 12.98
N PRO A 339 0.85 -8.20 13.83
CA PRO A 339 -0.10 -9.24 13.49
C PRO A 339 -1.55 -8.77 13.68
N MET A 340 -2.48 -9.31 12.90
CA MET A 340 -3.92 -9.08 13.04
C MET A 340 -4.46 -9.63 14.38
N LEU A 341 -3.87 -10.72 14.87
CA LEU A 341 -4.25 -11.44 16.08
C LEU A 341 -3.07 -11.51 17.07
N PRO A 342 -3.32 -11.60 18.39
CA PRO A 342 -2.27 -11.82 19.38
C PRO A 342 -1.50 -13.13 19.13
N GLU A 343 -0.20 -13.12 19.45
CA GLU A 343 0.75 -14.21 19.10
C GLU A 343 0.37 -15.58 19.69
N ILE A 344 -0.26 -15.61 20.86
CA ILE A 344 -0.81 -16.83 21.49
C ILE A 344 -1.88 -17.53 20.62
N LEU A 345 -2.57 -16.78 19.77
CA LEU A 345 -3.44 -17.32 18.73
C LEU A 345 -2.67 -17.55 17.43
N SER A 346 -2.06 -16.49 16.87
CA SER A 346 -1.48 -16.56 15.51
C SER A 346 -0.35 -17.58 15.39
N ASN A 347 0.50 -17.70 16.40
CA ASN A 347 1.65 -18.60 16.43
C ASN A 347 1.37 -19.87 17.27
N GLY A 348 0.30 -19.84 18.08
CA GLY A 348 -0.05 -20.88 19.05
C GLY A 348 -1.24 -21.74 18.63
N LEU A 349 -2.45 -21.38 19.09
CA LEU A 349 -3.68 -22.19 18.94
C LEU A 349 -4.27 -22.23 17.53
N CYS A 350 -4.05 -21.19 16.71
CA CYS A 350 -4.49 -21.16 15.32
C CYS A 350 -3.44 -21.73 14.37
N SER A 351 -2.14 -21.46 14.61
CA SER A 351 -1.04 -22.02 13.82
C SER A 351 -1.10 -23.54 13.79
N LEU A 352 -1.04 -24.13 12.59
CA LEU A 352 -1.06 -25.57 12.33
C LEU A 352 0.29 -26.25 12.65
N ASN A 353 0.78 -25.98 13.87
CA ASN A 353 2.07 -26.42 14.39
C ASN A 353 2.28 -27.95 14.29
N PRO A 354 3.53 -28.40 14.09
CA PRO A 354 3.84 -29.81 13.88
C PRO A 354 3.66 -30.64 15.15
N GLN A 355 3.25 -31.89 14.97
CA GLN A 355 3.04 -32.92 15.99
C GLN A 355 2.03 -32.57 17.11
N VAL A 356 1.23 -31.50 16.98
CA VAL A 356 0.20 -31.11 17.95
C VAL A 356 -1.20 -31.06 17.33
N ASP A 357 -2.21 -31.42 18.13
CA ASP A 357 -3.61 -31.38 17.68
C ASP A 357 -4.07 -29.93 17.46
N ARG A 358 -4.67 -29.67 16.29
CA ARG A 358 -5.18 -28.36 15.89
C ARG A 358 -6.56 -28.45 15.25
N LEU A 359 -7.38 -27.43 15.53
CA LEU A 359 -8.71 -27.27 14.93
C LEU A 359 -8.56 -26.63 13.55
N CYS A 360 -9.19 -27.22 12.54
CA CYS A 360 -9.15 -26.71 11.17
C CYS A 360 -10.54 -26.69 10.52
N MET A 361 -10.71 -25.78 9.58
CA MET A 361 -11.74 -25.81 8.55
C MET A 361 -11.11 -26.38 7.29
N VAL A 362 -11.66 -27.46 6.76
CA VAL A 362 -11.08 -28.20 5.64
C VAL A 362 -11.87 -27.96 4.38
N CYS A 363 -11.17 -27.67 3.28
CA CYS A 363 -11.67 -27.82 1.93
C CYS A 363 -11.15 -29.14 1.36
N GLU A 364 -12.04 -30.11 1.15
CA GLU A 364 -11.72 -31.36 0.47
C GLU A 364 -12.12 -31.25 -1.00
N LEU A 365 -11.13 -31.38 -1.88
CA LEU A 365 -11.22 -31.08 -3.32
C LEU A 365 -11.09 -32.35 -4.15
N ASN A 366 -12.01 -32.49 -5.11
CA ASN A 366 -11.90 -33.49 -6.15
C ASN A 366 -11.30 -32.86 -7.41
N VAL A 367 -10.08 -33.27 -7.77
CA VAL A 367 -9.36 -32.77 -8.95
C VAL A 367 -9.29 -33.86 -10.03
N SER A 368 -9.56 -33.50 -11.29
CA SER A 368 -9.44 -34.39 -12.46
C SER A 368 -7.98 -34.54 -12.91
N ALA A 369 -7.69 -35.54 -13.76
CA ALA A 369 -6.37 -35.72 -14.36
C ALA A 369 -5.92 -34.53 -15.26
N LYS A 370 -6.83 -33.60 -15.59
CA LYS A 370 -6.55 -32.36 -16.34
C LYS A 370 -6.58 -31.11 -15.45
N GLY A 371 -6.33 -31.26 -14.14
CA GLY A 371 -6.27 -30.15 -13.18
C GLY A 371 -7.58 -29.42 -12.87
N LYS A 372 -8.71 -29.80 -13.47
CA LYS A 372 -10.02 -29.15 -13.18
C LYS A 372 -10.66 -29.71 -11.92
N ILE A 373 -11.24 -28.84 -11.10
CA ILE A 373 -12.12 -29.21 -9.97
C ILE A 373 -13.37 -29.94 -10.53
N THR A 374 -13.73 -31.07 -9.94
CA THR A 374 -14.92 -31.87 -10.27
C THR A 374 -15.90 -31.98 -9.09
N GLY A 375 -15.55 -31.43 -7.94
CA GLY A 375 -16.40 -31.33 -6.75
C GLY A 375 -15.58 -30.90 -5.54
N TYR A 376 -16.24 -30.42 -4.49
CA TYR A 376 -15.62 -30.02 -3.24
C TYR A 376 -16.57 -30.26 -2.06
N GLU A 377 -16.03 -30.35 -0.85
CA GLU A 377 -16.78 -30.40 0.40
C GLU A 377 -16.05 -29.56 1.47
N PHE A 378 -16.82 -28.93 2.37
CA PHE A 378 -16.30 -28.15 3.50
C PHE A 378 -16.74 -28.77 4.82
N TYR A 379 -15.82 -28.91 5.78
CA TYR A 379 -16.13 -29.44 7.10
C TYR A 379 -15.17 -29.00 8.20
N GLU A 380 -15.65 -29.05 9.44
CA GLU A 380 -14.86 -28.80 10.65
C GLU A 380 -14.12 -30.09 11.07
N ALA A 381 -12.80 -30.00 11.24
CA ALA A 381 -11.94 -31.13 11.54
C ALA A 381 -10.97 -30.85 12.70
N VAL A 382 -10.35 -31.91 13.20
CA VAL A 382 -9.13 -31.88 14.02
C VAL A 382 -8.02 -32.58 13.24
N MET A 383 -6.84 -31.97 13.19
CA MET A 383 -5.66 -32.49 12.48
C MET A 383 -4.42 -32.47 13.37
N ASN A 384 -3.37 -33.16 12.91
CA ASN A 384 -2.05 -33.14 13.54
C ASN A 384 -1.01 -33.05 12.40
N SER A 385 -0.30 -31.92 12.30
CA SER A 385 0.62 -31.68 11.18
C SER A 385 1.85 -32.59 11.32
N HIS A 386 2.09 -33.46 10.33
CA HIS A 386 3.15 -34.47 10.40
C HIS A 386 4.55 -33.85 10.25
N ALA A 387 4.66 -32.69 9.59
CA ALA A 387 5.89 -31.91 9.52
C ALA A 387 5.62 -30.44 9.21
N ARG A 388 6.41 -29.56 9.83
CA ARG A 388 6.64 -28.18 9.39
C ARG A 388 7.83 -28.19 8.43
N LEU A 389 7.57 -27.97 7.15
CA LEU A 389 8.57 -27.93 6.09
C LEU A 389 8.85 -26.47 5.68
N THR A 390 9.85 -26.27 4.83
CA THR A 390 10.06 -24.97 4.17
C THR A 390 10.08 -25.14 2.66
N TYR A 391 9.77 -24.09 1.91
CA TYR A 391 9.85 -24.11 0.44
C TYR A 391 11.23 -24.61 -0.03
N THR A 392 12.32 -24.14 0.60
CA THR A 392 13.70 -24.57 0.33
C THR A 392 13.90 -26.08 0.52
N LYS A 393 13.39 -26.67 1.60
CA LYS A 393 13.48 -28.12 1.85
C LYS A 393 12.65 -28.92 0.85
N VAL A 394 11.44 -28.46 0.54
CA VAL A 394 10.55 -29.18 -0.37
C VAL A 394 11.10 -29.16 -1.80
N ALA A 395 11.63 -28.03 -2.27
CA ALA A 395 12.33 -27.97 -3.56
C ALA A 395 13.47 -28.99 -3.64
N ARG A 396 14.37 -29.03 -2.64
CA ARG A 396 15.46 -30.02 -2.57
C ARG A 396 14.96 -31.48 -2.51
N ILE A 397 13.85 -31.76 -1.83
CA ILE A 397 13.24 -33.10 -1.81
C ILE A 397 12.69 -33.50 -3.20
N LEU A 398 12.14 -32.55 -3.96
CA LEU A 398 11.69 -32.77 -5.34
C LEU A 398 12.88 -32.98 -6.30
N GLU A 399 14.04 -32.41 -5.98
CA GLU A 399 15.33 -32.60 -6.66
C GLU A 399 16.12 -33.85 -6.19
N ASP A 400 15.50 -34.73 -5.39
CA ASP A 400 16.07 -36.00 -4.89
C ASP A 400 17.29 -35.85 -3.95
N ASP A 401 17.35 -34.78 -3.16
CA ASP A 401 18.34 -34.58 -2.09
C ASP A 401 18.38 -35.73 -1.06
N GLU A 402 19.47 -36.50 -1.04
CA GLU A 402 19.57 -37.75 -0.25
C GLU A 402 19.35 -37.55 1.26
N GLU A 403 19.86 -36.45 1.84
CA GLU A 403 19.76 -36.18 3.28
C GLU A 403 18.30 -35.88 3.67
N LEU A 404 17.65 -34.98 2.93
CA LEU A 404 16.27 -34.58 3.19
C LEU A 404 15.29 -35.71 2.83
N CYS A 405 15.52 -36.43 1.74
CA CYS A 405 14.70 -37.59 1.37
C CYS A 405 14.80 -38.72 2.40
N THR A 406 15.98 -38.96 2.98
CA THR A 406 16.15 -39.92 4.09
C THR A 406 15.44 -39.42 5.35
N ARG A 407 15.63 -38.16 5.72
CA ARG A 407 15.04 -37.55 6.92
C ARG A 407 13.51 -37.52 6.90
N TYR A 408 12.92 -37.28 5.73
CA TYR A 408 11.47 -37.15 5.54
C TYR A 408 10.86 -38.33 4.75
N GLN A 409 11.51 -39.51 4.77
CA GLN A 409 11.19 -40.67 3.91
C GLN A 409 9.70 -41.02 3.80
N ALA A 410 8.95 -40.96 4.90
CA ALA A 410 7.51 -41.24 4.92
C ALA A 410 6.65 -40.20 4.16
N LEU A 411 7.14 -38.97 4.04
CA LEU A 411 6.45 -37.85 3.39
C LEU A 411 6.87 -37.63 1.93
N VAL A 412 8.06 -38.09 1.53
CA VAL A 412 8.57 -37.94 0.15
C VAL A 412 7.55 -38.39 -0.92
N PRO A 413 6.86 -39.55 -0.81
CA PRO A 413 5.87 -39.95 -1.81
C PRO A 413 4.70 -38.96 -1.92
N HIS A 414 4.30 -38.33 -0.82
CA HIS A 414 3.19 -37.39 -0.77
C HIS A 414 3.58 -36.00 -1.30
N LEU A 415 4.82 -35.55 -1.02
CA LEU A 415 5.39 -34.33 -1.60
C LEU A 415 5.55 -34.46 -3.12
N LYS A 416 6.04 -35.61 -3.60
CA LYS A 416 6.10 -35.90 -5.05
C LYS A 416 4.71 -35.98 -5.68
N GLU A 417 3.71 -36.52 -4.98
CA GLU A 417 2.33 -36.56 -5.50
C GLU A 417 1.70 -35.15 -5.61
N LEU A 418 1.96 -34.26 -4.64
CA LEU A 418 1.58 -32.84 -4.73
C LEU A 418 2.21 -32.17 -5.95
N HIS A 419 3.49 -32.44 -6.24
CA HIS A 419 4.17 -31.93 -7.43
C HIS A 419 3.57 -32.45 -8.74
N VAL A 420 3.26 -33.75 -8.85
CA VAL A 420 2.61 -34.30 -10.07
C VAL A 420 1.21 -33.71 -10.26
N MET A 421 0.46 -33.50 -9.19
CA MET A 421 -0.84 -32.81 -9.26
C MET A 421 -0.66 -31.36 -9.73
N TYR A 422 0.30 -30.62 -9.16
CA TYR A 422 0.63 -29.24 -9.52
C TYR A 422 0.96 -29.07 -11.01
N GLN A 423 1.73 -29.98 -11.61
CA GLN A 423 1.99 -29.95 -13.06
C GLN A 423 0.69 -29.96 -13.89
N ALA A 424 -0.33 -30.71 -13.47
CA ALA A 424 -1.64 -30.72 -14.12
C ALA A 424 -2.46 -29.45 -13.84
N LEU A 425 -2.22 -28.75 -12.72
CA LEU A 425 -2.86 -27.46 -12.40
C LEU A 425 -2.27 -26.32 -13.25
N VAL A 426 -0.94 -26.28 -13.43
CA VAL A 426 -0.26 -25.32 -14.30
C VAL A 426 -0.77 -25.40 -15.74
N GLU A 427 -0.88 -26.62 -16.29
CA GLU A 427 -1.46 -26.83 -17.62
C GLU A 427 -2.92 -26.35 -17.69
N ALA A 428 -3.72 -26.58 -16.64
CA ALA A 428 -5.10 -26.10 -16.59
C ALA A 428 -5.20 -24.56 -16.44
N ARG A 429 -4.23 -23.92 -15.77
CA ARG A 429 -4.10 -22.45 -15.62
C ARG A 429 -3.69 -21.80 -16.94
N HIS A 430 -2.74 -22.41 -17.66
CA HIS A 430 -2.33 -21.99 -19.00
C HIS A 430 -3.49 -22.09 -20.01
N GLN A 431 -4.20 -23.24 -20.05
CA GLN A 431 -5.38 -23.42 -20.91
C GLN A 431 -6.54 -22.46 -20.60
N ARG A 432 -6.60 -21.90 -19.39
CA ARG A 432 -7.60 -20.90 -18.98
C ARG A 432 -7.24 -19.47 -19.43
N GLY A 433 -6.02 -19.25 -19.93
CA GLY A 433 -5.54 -17.91 -20.26
C GLY A 433 -5.40 -17.00 -19.04
N ALA A 434 -5.07 -17.59 -17.88
CA ALA A 434 -4.69 -16.83 -16.70
C ALA A 434 -3.37 -16.09 -16.97
N ILE A 435 -3.26 -14.86 -16.46
CA ILE A 435 -2.05 -14.08 -16.67
C ILE A 435 -1.04 -14.45 -15.58
N ASP A 436 0.14 -14.93 -15.98
CA ASP A 436 1.25 -15.14 -15.06
C ASP A 436 2.27 -14.01 -15.24
N PHE A 437 2.67 -13.40 -14.13
CA PHE A 437 3.66 -12.32 -14.10
C PHE A 437 4.80 -12.76 -13.20
N GLU A 438 5.95 -13.06 -13.79
CA GLU A 438 7.18 -13.16 -13.01
C GLU A 438 7.61 -11.73 -12.64
N THR A 439 7.35 -11.38 -11.38
CA THR A 439 7.89 -10.19 -10.72
C THR A 439 8.97 -10.64 -9.77
N ILE A 440 10.15 -10.00 -9.83
CA ILE A 440 11.25 -10.30 -8.93
C ILE A 440 11.07 -9.45 -7.68
N GLU A 441 10.75 -10.10 -6.57
CA GLU A 441 10.73 -9.48 -5.24
C GLU A 441 12.14 -9.44 -4.64
N SER A 442 12.40 -8.46 -3.75
CA SER A 442 13.70 -8.29 -3.09
C SER A 442 13.63 -8.67 -1.62
N LYS A 443 14.45 -9.63 -1.18
CA LYS A 443 14.70 -9.92 0.24
C LYS A 443 15.85 -9.04 0.74
N PHE A 444 15.61 -8.34 1.85
CA PHE A 444 16.67 -7.62 2.56
C PHE A 444 17.33 -8.58 3.57
N VAL A 445 18.66 -8.69 3.50
CA VAL A 445 19.45 -9.38 4.52
C VAL A 445 20.07 -8.34 5.43
N PHE A 446 19.93 -8.54 6.74
CA PHE A 446 20.30 -7.55 7.74
C PHE A 446 21.49 -7.99 8.59
N ASN A 447 22.33 -7.03 8.94
CA ASN A 447 23.40 -7.24 9.93
C ASN A 447 22.87 -7.14 11.37
N GLU A 448 23.73 -7.42 12.35
CA GLU A 448 23.39 -7.37 13.79
C GLU A 448 22.84 -5.99 14.21
N MET A 449 23.39 -4.91 13.63
CA MET A 449 22.97 -3.53 13.89
C MET A 449 21.57 -3.21 13.32
N GLY A 450 20.99 -4.09 12.51
CA GLY A 450 19.66 -3.91 11.92
C GLY A 450 19.63 -3.14 10.61
N ARG A 451 20.79 -2.91 9.98
CA ARG A 451 20.88 -2.30 8.65
C ARG A 451 20.91 -3.36 7.57
N ILE A 452 20.50 -3.00 6.35
CA ILE A 452 20.69 -3.85 5.18
C ILE A 452 22.20 -4.09 5.00
N GLU A 453 22.60 -5.36 5.03
CA GLU A 453 23.94 -5.83 4.63
C GLU A 453 23.99 -6.02 3.11
N ARG A 454 22.92 -6.59 2.54
CA ARG A 454 22.75 -6.82 1.10
C ARG A 454 21.29 -7.05 0.72
N ILE A 455 20.99 -6.88 -0.55
CA ILE A 455 19.68 -7.13 -1.15
C ILE A 455 19.81 -8.35 -2.07
N GLU A 456 18.92 -9.32 -1.94
CA GLU A 456 18.90 -10.57 -2.72
C GLU A 456 17.54 -10.72 -3.44
N PRO A 457 17.49 -11.20 -4.70
CA PRO A 457 16.22 -11.52 -5.35
C PRO A 457 15.58 -12.79 -4.74
N VAL A 458 14.26 -12.77 -4.53
CA VAL A 458 13.49 -13.93 -4.07
C VAL A 458 13.29 -14.91 -5.22
N ILE A 459 13.87 -16.10 -5.13
CA ILE A 459 13.76 -17.15 -6.15
C ILE A 459 12.52 -18.03 -5.88
N ARG A 460 11.45 -17.80 -6.63
CA ARG A 460 10.18 -18.58 -6.56
C ARG A 460 10.31 -19.94 -7.24
N ASN A 461 10.67 -20.96 -6.46
CA ASN A 461 10.74 -22.36 -6.90
C ASN A 461 9.36 -23.08 -6.88
N ASP A 462 9.31 -24.31 -7.39
CA ASP A 462 8.07 -25.10 -7.50
C ASP A 462 7.37 -25.41 -6.17
N ALA A 463 8.07 -25.42 -5.02
CA ALA A 463 7.41 -25.62 -3.73
C ALA A 463 6.47 -24.46 -3.37
N HIS A 464 6.83 -23.23 -3.74
CA HIS A 464 5.95 -22.06 -3.61
C HIS A 464 4.73 -22.20 -4.54
N LYS A 465 4.98 -22.60 -5.80
CA LYS A 465 3.95 -22.71 -6.84
C LYS A 465 2.95 -23.85 -6.55
N ILE A 466 3.39 -24.95 -5.92
CA ILE A 466 2.52 -26.04 -5.43
C ILE A 466 1.52 -25.52 -4.39
N ILE A 467 1.98 -24.77 -3.37
CA ILE A 467 1.12 -24.22 -2.33
C ILE A 467 0.15 -23.20 -2.91
N GLU A 468 0.63 -22.27 -3.75
CA GLU A 468 -0.20 -21.28 -4.42
C GLU A 468 -1.37 -21.93 -5.18
N GLU A 469 -1.10 -22.93 -6.03
CA GLU A 469 -2.17 -23.61 -6.78
C GLU A 469 -3.14 -24.35 -5.86
N CYS A 470 -2.65 -25.01 -4.79
CA CYS A 470 -3.53 -25.64 -3.80
C CYS A 470 -4.45 -24.62 -3.11
N MET A 471 -3.92 -23.45 -2.73
CA MET A 471 -4.70 -22.38 -2.12
C MET A 471 -5.67 -21.73 -3.11
N ILE A 472 -5.29 -21.57 -4.38
CA ILE A 472 -6.18 -21.09 -5.44
C ILE A 472 -7.39 -22.03 -5.60
N LEU A 473 -7.20 -23.35 -5.62
CA LEU A 473 -8.32 -24.29 -5.72
C LEU A 473 -9.29 -24.21 -4.53
N ALA A 474 -8.77 -24.05 -3.31
CA ALA A 474 -9.60 -23.89 -2.11
C ALA A 474 -10.35 -22.54 -2.09
N ASN A 475 -9.68 -21.46 -2.50
CA ASN A 475 -10.26 -20.12 -2.67
C ASN A 475 -11.39 -20.11 -3.73
N ILE A 476 -11.21 -20.80 -4.86
CA ILE A 476 -12.25 -21.03 -5.87
C ILE A 476 -13.43 -21.77 -5.24
N ALA A 477 -13.20 -22.96 -4.67
CA ALA A 477 -14.27 -23.77 -4.08
C ALA A 477 -15.05 -23.02 -2.98
N ALA A 478 -14.39 -22.15 -2.21
CA ALA A 478 -15.05 -21.31 -1.21
C ALA A 478 -15.96 -20.26 -1.86
N ALA A 479 -15.50 -19.55 -2.89
CA ALA A 479 -16.33 -18.62 -3.67
C ALA A 479 -17.55 -19.33 -4.27
N ASN A 480 -17.33 -20.44 -4.99
CA ASN A 480 -18.40 -21.26 -5.56
C ASN A 480 -19.39 -21.76 -4.50
N PHE A 481 -18.94 -22.05 -3.28
CA PHE A 481 -19.83 -22.51 -2.21
C PHE A 481 -20.72 -21.38 -1.67
N MET A 482 -20.18 -20.16 -1.51
CA MET A 482 -20.98 -19.01 -1.08
C MET A 482 -21.98 -18.58 -2.15
N GLU A 483 -21.53 -18.46 -3.40
CA GLU A 483 -22.35 -18.02 -4.54
C GLU A 483 -23.50 -19.00 -4.81
N LYS A 484 -23.22 -20.31 -4.85
CA LYS A 484 -24.24 -21.36 -5.01
C LYS A 484 -25.35 -21.32 -3.95
N HIS A 485 -25.05 -20.85 -2.73
CA HIS A 485 -26.02 -20.73 -1.65
C HIS A 485 -26.57 -19.31 -1.45
N GLN A 486 -26.19 -18.36 -2.32
CA GLN A 486 -26.57 -16.94 -2.27
C GLN A 486 -26.30 -16.31 -0.90
N GLU A 487 -25.14 -16.62 -0.33
CA GLU A 487 -24.75 -16.17 1.00
C GLU A 487 -23.82 -14.94 0.90
N PRO A 488 -24.13 -13.81 1.57
CA PRO A 488 -23.28 -12.62 1.55
C PRO A 488 -21.86 -12.91 2.02
N ALA A 489 -20.88 -12.58 1.17
CA ALA A 489 -19.46 -12.85 1.37
C ALA A 489 -18.61 -11.78 0.67
N LEU A 490 -17.34 -11.64 1.07
CA LEU A 490 -16.37 -10.85 0.32
C LEU A 490 -15.71 -11.70 -0.77
N PHE A 491 -15.98 -11.40 -2.02
CA PHE A 491 -15.21 -11.90 -3.15
C PHE A 491 -13.94 -11.08 -3.31
N ARG A 492 -12.87 -11.73 -3.76
CA ARG A 492 -11.64 -11.05 -4.17
C ARG A 492 -11.76 -10.79 -5.67
N ILE A 493 -12.28 -9.63 -6.02
CA ILE A 493 -12.52 -9.23 -7.40
C ILE A 493 -11.31 -8.50 -7.98
N HIS A 494 -11.15 -8.60 -9.30
CA HIS A 494 -10.17 -7.83 -10.06
C HIS A 494 -10.83 -7.46 -11.38
N ALA A 495 -11.31 -6.21 -11.47
CA ALA A 495 -11.95 -5.68 -12.66
C ALA A 495 -10.98 -5.68 -13.87
N GLY A 496 -11.52 -5.81 -15.08
CA GLY A 496 -10.74 -5.60 -16.28
C GLY A 496 -10.16 -4.16 -16.36
N PRO A 497 -9.15 -3.94 -17.21
CA PRO A 497 -8.66 -2.59 -17.55
C PRO A 497 -9.78 -1.66 -18.04
N SER A 498 -9.80 -0.43 -17.53
CA SER A 498 -10.67 0.66 -18.02
C SER A 498 -10.38 0.99 -19.49
N GLU A 499 -11.38 1.44 -20.26
CA GLU A 499 -11.23 1.77 -21.69
C GLU A 499 -10.13 2.82 -21.97
N GLU A 500 -9.91 3.78 -21.06
CA GLU A 500 -8.82 4.75 -21.14
C GLU A 500 -7.44 4.07 -21.05
N LYS A 501 -7.21 3.24 -20.01
CA LYS A 501 -5.98 2.45 -19.86
C LYS A 501 -5.74 1.52 -21.06
N VAL A 502 -6.76 0.85 -21.57
CA VAL A 502 -6.66 0.00 -22.79
C VAL A 502 -6.25 0.84 -24.00
N THR A 503 -6.84 2.03 -24.17
CA THR A 503 -6.54 2.92 -25.30
C THR A 503 -5.11 3.44 -25.24
N GLY A 504 -4.66 3.90 -24.06
CA GLY A 504 -3.26 4.31 -23.85
C GLY A 504 -2.27 3.18 -24.06
N PHE A 505 -2.56 1.98 -23.55
CA PHE A 505 -1.71 0.81 -23.75
C PHE A 505 -1.65 0.37 -25.22
N ARG A 506 -2.75 0.43 -25.96
CA ARG A 506 -2.74 0.17 -27.42
C ARG A 506 -1.94 1.20 -28.21
N GLN A 507 -2.05 2.48 -27.86
CA GLN A 507 -1.26 3.53 -28.49
C GLN A 507 0.24 3.26 -28.29
N PHE A 508 0.63 2.87 -27.07
CA PHE A 508 2.00 2.46 -26.75
C PHE A 508 2.45 1.21 -27.54
N LEU A 509 1.65 0.14 -27.56
CA LEU A 509 1.97 -1.09 -28.31
C LEU A 509 2.15 -0.84 -29.80
N SER A 510 1.29 -0.01 -30.41
CA SER A 510 1.36 0.31 -31.84
C SER A 510 2.70 0.92 -32.26
N GLU A 511 3.41 1.57 -31.35
CA GLU A 511 4.74 2.15 -31.61
C GLU A 511 5.87 1.15 -31.42
N CYS A 512 5.67 0.11 -30.61
CA CYS A 512 6.54 -1.07 -30.52
C CYS A 512 6.34 -2.06 -31.68
N GLY A 513 5.42 -1.77 -32.61
CA GLY A 513 5.04 -2.66 -33.72
C GLY A 513 4.15 -3.82 -33.30
N LEU A 514 3.40 -3.66 -32.20
CA LEU A 514 2.54 -4.67 -31.58
C LEU A 514 1.09 -4.21 -31.55
N SER A 515 0.15 -5.14 -31.35
CA SER A 515 -1.26 -4.84 -31.16
C SER A 515 -1.86 -5.74 -30.08
N LEU A 516 -2.85 -5.21 -29.35
CA LEU A 516 -3.67 -5.99 -28.42
C LEU A 516 -5.02 -6.27 -29.08
N GLU A 517 -5.35 -7.56 -29.22
CA GLU A 517 -6.61 -8.08 -29.79
C GLU A 517 -7.82 -7.81 -28.85
N GLY A 518 -8.98 -8.41 -29.10
CA GLY A 518 -10.13 -8.34 -28.17
C GLY A 518 -11.01 -7.07 -28.18
N GLY A 519 -10.87 -6.17 -29.16
CA GLY A 519 -11.80 -5.02 -29.31
C GLY A 519 -11.75 -4.03 -28.12
N SER A 520 -12.82 -3.27 -27.83
CA SER A 520 -12.78 -2.27 -26.75
C SER A 520 -12.54 -2.87 -25.36
N LYS A 521 -12.90 -4.14 -25.14
CA LYS A 521 -12.78 -4.86 -23.86
C LYS A 521 -11.98 -6.16 -24.06
N PRO A 522 -10.64 -6.08 -24.15
CA PRO A 522 -9.77 -7.24 -24.33
C PRO A 522 -9.93 -8.26 -23.18
N SER A 523 -9.99 -9.54 -23.54
CA SER A 523 -10.05 -10.66 -22.61
C SER A 523 -8.68 -10.99 -22.02
N THR A 524 -8.65 -11.81 -20.98
CA THR A 524 -7.41 -12.31 -20.37
C THR A 524 -6.55 -13.08 -21.37
N ALA A 525 -7.18 -13.83 -22.27
CA ALA A 525 -6.52 -14.56 -23.34
C ALA A 525 -5.83 -13.63 -24.36
N ASP A 526 -6.38 -12.45 -24.63
CA ASP A 526 -5.73 -11.45 -25.50
C ASP A 526 -4.42 -10.92 -24.86
N TYR A 527 -4.42 -10.70 -23.54
CA TYR A 527 -3.21 -10.31 -22.80
C TYR A 527 -2.20 -11.47 -22.68
N ALA A 528 -2.65 -12.70 -22.45
CA ALA A 528 -1.78 -13.87 -22.42
C ALA A 528 -1.09 -14.12 -23.78
N LYS A 529 -1.84 -13.96 -24.88
CA LYS A 529 -1.30 -14.03 -26.25
C LYS A 529 -0.27 -12.95 -26.51
N LEU A 530 -0.50 -11.72 -26.03
CA LEU A 530 0.48 -10.64 -26.11
C LEU A 530 1.74 -10.94 -25.28
N LEU A 531 1.60 -11.47 -24.06
CA LEU A 531 2.73 -11.86 -23.20
C LEU A 531 3.64 -12.89 -23.87
N GLU A 532 3.06 -13.90 -24.52
CA GLU A 532 3.80 -14.90 -25.29
C GLU A 532 4.56 -14.26 -26.47
N GLN A 533 3.95 -13.31 -27.19
CA GLN A 533 4.61 -12.58 -28.29
C GLN A 533 5.77 -11.68 -27.83
N ILE A 534 5.76 -11.21 -26.58
CA ILE A 534 6.79 -10.31 -26.07
C ILE A 534 7.89 -11.00 -25.26
N ARG A 535 7.78 -12.30 -24.93
CA ARG A 535 8.74 -13.01 -24.04
C ARG A 535 10.19 -12.89 -24.52
N GLU A 536 10.43 -13.17 -25.80
CA GLU A 536 11.79 -13.16 -26.39
C GLU A 536 12.24 -11.78 -26.89
N ARG A 537 11.52 -10.69 -26.56
CA ARG A 537 11.84 -9.35 -27.07
C ARG A 537 12.86 -8.61 -26.20
N PRO A 538 13.80 -7.84 -26.77
CA PRO A 538 14.70 -6.97 -26.00
C PRO A 538 14.01 -5.91 -25.15
N ASP A 539 12.76 -5.55 -25.46
CA ASP A 539 11.90 -4.62 -24.72
C ASP A 539 10.81 -5.32 -23.87
N HIS A 540 10.99 -6.61 -23.54
CA HIS A 540 10.05 -7.41 -22.74
C HIS A 540 9.66 -6.74 -21.41
N GLU A 541 10.64 -6.39 -20.57
CA GLU A 541 10.44 -5.82 -19.23
C GLU A 541 9.61 -4.52 -19.26
N LEU A 542 9.87 -3.67 -20.27
CA LEU A 542 9.11 -2.46 -20.54
C LEU A 542 7.65 -2.79 -20.90
N LEU A 543 7.45 -3.73 -21.82
CA LEU A 543 6.13 -4.12 -22.31
C LEU A 543 5.31 -4.77 -21.19
N GLN A 544 5.91 -5.65 -20.38
CA GLN A 544 5.33 -6.25 -19.18
C GLN A 544 4.97 -5.19 -18.12
N THR A 545 5.86 -4.23 -17.86
CA THR A 545 5.61 -3.12 -16.92
C THR A 545 4.43 -2.24 -17.35
N MET A 546 4.35 -1.89 -18.64
CA MET A 546 3.25 -1.09 -19.18
C MET A 546 1.93 -1.86 -19.19
N LEU A 547 1.97 -3.17 -19.44
CA LEU A 547 0.82 -4.07 -19.31
C LEU A 547 0.32 -4.10 -17.86
N LEU A 548 1.20 -4.34 -16.88
CA LEU A 548 0.85 -4.32 -15.45
C LEU A 548 0.20 -3.00 -15.03
N ARG A 549 0.75 -1.85 -15.46
CA ARG A 549 0.18 -0.52 -15.19
C ARG A 549 -1.19 -0.28 -15.85
N SER A 550 -1.52 -1.01 -16.92
CA SER A 550 -2.84 -0.97 -17.56
C SER A 550 -3.93 -1.72 -16.77
N LEU A 551 -3.55 -2.61 -15.86
CA LEU A 551 -4.51 -3.38 -15.06
C LEU A 551 -5.16 -2.52 -13.97
N SER A 552 -6.24 -3.05 -13.40
CA SER A 552 -6.91 -2.48 -12.23
C SER A 552 -6.33 -3.09 -10.95
N GLN A 553 -6.55 -2.46 -9.80
CA GLN A 553 -6.19 -3.10 -8.51
C GLN A 553 -7.27 -4.11 -8.13
N ALA A 554 -6.87 -5.23 -7.52
CA ALA A 554 -7.81 -6.18 -6.93
C ALA A 554 -8.31 -5.65 -5.57
N VAL A 555 -9.58 -5.91 -5.25
CA VAL A 555 -10.26 -5.41 -4.02
C VAL A 555 -11.20 -6.47 -3.45
N TYR A 556 -11.64 -6.28 -2.21
CA TYR A 556 -12.71 -7.07 -1.60
C TYR A 556 -14.06 -6.40 -1.83
N HIS A 557 -15.05 -7.15 -2.33
CA HIS A 557 -16.36 -6.62 -2.66
C HIS A 557 -17.44 -7.73 -2.57
N PRO A 558 -18.70 -7.43 -2.20
CA PRO A 558 -19.76 -8.43 -2.17
C PRO A 558 -20.31 -8.83 -3.54
N ASP A 559 -20.40 -7.90 -4.50
CA ASP A 559 -20.73 -8.27 -5.88
C ASP A 559 -19.56 -8.99 -6.54
N ASN A 560 -19.76 -10.25 -6.93
CA ASN A 560 -18.79 -10.99 -7.72
C ASN A 560 -18.80 -10.50 -9.19
N ILE A 561 -17.68 -9.92 -9.64
CA ILE A 561 -17.43 -9.56 -11.04
C ILE A 561 -16.29 -10.37 -11.67
N GLY A 562 -15.84 -11.43 -10.99
CA GLY A 562 -14.67 -12.23 -11.35
C GLY A 562 -13.33 -11.57 -11.05
N HIS A 563 -12.27 -12.31 -11.37
CA HIS A 563 -10.88 -11.90 -11.13
C HIS A 563 -10.05 -11.98 -12.42
N PHE A 564 -9.96 -10.86 -13.13
CA PHE A 564 -9.32 -10.73 -14.45
C PHE A 564 -7.91 -11.32 -14.49
N GLY A 565 -7.02 -10.92 -13.58
CA GLY A 565 -5.63 -11.41 -13.59
C GLY A 565 -5.47 -12.94 -13.47
N LEU A 566 -6.43 -13.66 -12.87
CA LEU A 566 -6.38 -15.12 -12.68
C LEU A 566 -7.23 -15.88 -13.71
N ALA A 567 -7.94 -15.17 -14.58
CA ALA A 567 -8.98 -15.68 -15.47
C ALA A 567 -9.99 -16.59 -14.73
N LEU A 568 -10.58 -16.07 -13.66
CA LEU A 568 -11.58 -16.78 -12.84
C LEU A 568 -12.89 -16.01 -12.78
N GLU A 569 -14.01 -16.72 -12.89
CA GLU A 569 -15.37 -16.19 -12.74
C GLU A 569 -15.73 -15.96 -11.26
N GLU A 570 -15.23 -16.82 -10.38
CA GLU A 570 -15.55 -16.82 -8.95
C GLU A 570 -14.24 -16.98 -8.15
N TYR A 571 -13.93 -16.04 -7.25
CA TYR A 571 -12.72 -16.10 -6.41
C TYR A 571 -12.90 -15.33 -5.08
N ALA A 572 -12.48 -15.94 -3.97
CA ALA A 572 -12.55 -15.35 -2.63
C ALA A 572 -11.39 -15.87 -1.78
N HIS A 573 -10.83 -15.03 -0.89
CA HIS A 573 -9.76 -15.46 0.00
C HIS A 573 -10.31 -16.25 1.19
N PHE A 574 -9.94 -17.53 1.29
CA PHE A 574 -10.35 -18.48 2.33
C PHE A 574 -9.18 -18.99 3.21
N THR A 575 -7.97 -18.88 2.67
CA THR A 575 -6.79 -19.67 3.02
C THR A 575 -5.82 -19.00 3.99
N SER A 576 -6.13 -17.81 4.52
CA SER A 576 -5.26 -17.15 5.50
C SER A 576 -5.97 -16.33 6.60
N PRO A 577 -6.91 -16.93 7.36
CA PRO A 577 -7.71 -16.23 8.38
C PRO A 577 -6.91 -15.78 9.62
N ILE A 578 -5.67 -16.23 9.85
CA ILE A 578 -4.82 -15.71 10.93
C ILE A 578 -4.40 -14.26 10.64
N ARG A 579 -4.23 -13.92 9.36
CA ARG A 579 -3.63 -12.66 8.90
C ARG A 579 -4.51 -11.81 7.96
N ARG A 580 -5.71 -12.27 7.60
CA ARG A 580 -6.70 -11.53 6.79
C ARG A 580 -8.10 -11.66 7.38
N TYR A 581 -8.76 -10.53 7.63
CA TYR A 581 -10.12 -10.50 8.16
C TYR A 581 -11.19 -10.99 7.15
N PRO A 582 -11.07 -10.76 5.82
CA PRO A 582 -11.98 -11.35 4.82
C PRO A 582 -12.06 -12.88 4.88
N ASP A 583 -10.94 -13.57 5.03
CA ASP A 583 -10.91 -15.03 5.20
C ASP A 583 -11.63 -15.46 6.47
N LEU A 584 -11.49 -14.70 7.57
CA LEU A 584 -12.20 -14.94 8.82
C LEU A 584 -13.73 -14.73 8.66
N THR A 585 -14.20 -13.75 7.87
CA THR A 585 -15.63 -13.61 7.58
C THR A 585 -16.15 -14.72 6.67
N LEU A 586 -15.33 -15.19 5.71
CA LEU A 586 -15.67 -16.29 4.82
C LEU A 586 -15.79 -17.63 5.57
N HIS A 587 -14.87 -17.92 6.52
CA HIS A 587 -14.98 -19.07 7.43
C HIS A 587 -16.30 -19.05 8.23
N ARG A 588 -16.71 -17.87 8.71
CA ARG A 588 -17.98 -17.70 9.44
C ARG A 588 -19.19 -18.02 8.56
N GLY A 589 -19.19 -17.52 7.31
CA GLY A 589 -20.23 -17.80 6.32
C GLY A 589 -20.32 -19.28 5.97
N ILE A 590 -19.19 -19.93 5.70
CA ILE A 590 -19.10 -21.38 5.42
C ILE A 590 -19.68 -22.18 6.59
N LYS A 591 -19.27 -21.91 7.83
CA LYS A 591 -19.82 -22.60 9.03
C LYS A 591 -21.32 -22.40 9.18
N TYR A 592 -21.80 -21.17 8.97
CA TYR A 592 -23.24 -20.90 8.98
C TYR A 592 -23.98 -21.74 7.93
N LEU A 593 -23.49 -21.80 6.69
CA LEU A 593 -24.08 -22.61 5.62
C LEU A 593 -24.07 -24.10 5.96
N LEU A 594 -22.97 -24.65 6.49
CA LEU A 594 -22.90 -26.05 6.92
C LEU A 594 -23.93 -26.37 8.02
N ALA A 595 -24.20 -25.45 8.94
CA ALA A 595 -25.27 -25.61 9.93
C ALA A 595 -26.68 -25.43 9.34
N LYS A 596 -26.87 -24.48 8.41
CA LYS A 596 -28.11 -24.21 7.66
C LYS A 596 -28.54 -25.44 6.86
N LEU A 597 -27.60 -26.09 6.16
CA LEU A 597 -27.81 -27.34 5.41
C LEU A 597 -28.19 -28.52 6.33
N LYS A 598 -27.74 -28.52 7.58
CA LYS A 598 -28.16 -29.47 8.64
C LYS A 598 -29.48 -29.08 9.32
N GLY A 599 -30.18 -28.05 8.83
CA GLY A 599 -31.49 -27.60 9.31
C GLY A 599 -31.46 -26.52 10.41
N SER A 600 -30.30 -25.93 10.73
CA SER A 600 -30.23 -24.82 11.67
C SER A 600 -30.95 -23.58 11.12
N LYS A 601 -31.77 -22.95 11.96
CA LYS A 601 -32.40 -21.65 11.69
C LYS A 601 -31.71 -20.47 12.38
N ARG A 602 -30.64 -20.72 13.14
CA ARG A 602 -29.87 -19.68 13.85
C ARG A 602 -28.96 -18.94 12.87
N ARG A 603 -28.83 -17.61 13.02
CA ARG A 603 -27.81 -16.79 12.32
C ARG A 603 -26.38 -17.02 12.82
N THR A 604 -26.19 -17.84 13.86
CA THR A 604 -24.92 -18.17 14.51
C THR A 604 -24.74 -19.69 14.65
N THR A 605 -23.51 -20.18 14.70
CA THR A 605 -23.19 -21.56 15.13
C THR A 605 -22.37 -21.57 16.41
N ASP A 606 -22.46 -22.67 17.17
CA ASP A 606 -21.73 -22.84 18.45
C ASP A 606 -20.20 -22.93 18.23
N THR A 607 -19.78 -23.23 17.00
CA THR A 607 -18.38 -23.30 16.54
C THR A 607 -17.87 -22.01 15.88
N GLY A 608 -18.67 -20.93 15.88
CA GLY A 608 -18.23 -19.60 15.45
C GLY A 608 -18.75 -19.12 14.09
N GLY A 609 -19.60 -19.89 13.40
CA GLY A 609 -20.24 -19.46 12.16
C GLY A 609 -21.23 -18.31 12.36
N TYR A 610 -21.38 -17.48 11.32
CA TYR A 610 -22.25 -16.31 11.31
C TYR A 610 -22.76 -15.97 9.91
N HIS A 611 -24.00 -15.50 9.81
CA HIS A 611 -24.62 -14.96 8.60
C HIS A 611 -24.67 -13.43 8.64
N TYR A 612 -24.04 -12.78 7.66
CA TYR A 612 -24.00 -11.33 7.47
C TYR A 612 -25.08 -10.87 6.48
N THR A 613 -25.43 -9.58 6.48
CA THR A 613 -26.20 -8.97 5.39
C THR A 613 -25.30 -8.53 4.22
N LEU A 614 -25.89 -8.08 3.11
CA LEU A 614 -25.14 -7.42 2.04
C LEU A 614 -24.57 -6.08 2.52
N ASP A 615 -25.38 -5.28 3.23
CA ASP A 615 -24.95 -4.00 3.83
C ASP A 615 -23.75 -4.17 4.80
N ASP A 616 -23.72 -5.27 5.58
CA ASP A 616 -22.55 -5.62 6.42
C ASP A 616 -21.31 -5.85 5.53
N MET A 617 -21.48 -6.53 4.39
CA MET A 617 -20.39 -6.88 3.46
C MET A 617 -19.90 -5.71 2.60
N ASP A 618 -20.75 -4.77 2.21
CA ASP A 618 -20.34 -3.54 1.52
C ASP A 618 -19.32 -2.77 2.38
N VAL A 619 -19.70 -2.48 3.64
CA VAL A 619 -18.85 -1.77 4.61
C VAL A 619 -17.56 -2.54 4.91
N LEU A 620 -17.64 -3.88 5.02
CA LEU A 620 -16.48 -4.73 5.22
C LEU A 620 -15.55 -4.77 4.01
N GLY A 621 -16.07 -4.73 2.78
CA GLY A 621 -15.30 -4.74 1.55
C GLY A 621 -14.45 -3.47 1.39
N ASP A 622 -15.09 -2.31 1.57
CA ASP A 622 -14.41 -1.01 1.60
C ASP A 622 -13.32 -0.97 2.68
N HIS A 623 -13.66 -1.37 3.91
CA HIS A 623 -12.75 -1.34 5.04
C HIS A 623 -11.55 -2.27 4.83
N CYS A 624 -11.76 -3.54 4.49
CA CYS A 624 -10.66 -4.50 4.30
C CYS A 624 -9.77 -4.13 3.10
N SER A 625 -10.34 -3.57 2.03
CA SER A 625 -9.56 -3.06 0.89
C SER A 625 -8.76 -1.81 1.25
N MET A 626 -9.26 -0.98 2.17
CA MET A 626 -8.54 0.17 2.72
C MET A 626 -7.40 -0.26 3.65
N THR A 627 -7.61 -1.25 4.53
CA THR A 627 -6.54 -1.72 5.43
C THR A 627 -5.40 -2.42 4.67
N GLU A 628 -5.71 -3.13 3.59
CA GLU A 628 -4.74 -3.72 2.68
C GLU A 628 -3.83 -2.64 2.07
N ARG A 629 -4.42 -1.62 1.42
CA ARG A 629 -3.65 -0.49 0.87
C ARG A 629 -2.82 0.24 1.91
N ARG A 630 -3.38 0.47 3.11
CA ARG A 630 -2.67 1.07 4.26
C ARG A 630 -1.43 0.26 4.67
N ALA A 631 -1.50 -1.07 4.60
CA ALA A 631 -0.38 -1.95 4.91
C ALA A 631 0.69 -1.93 3.81
N ASP A 632 0.29 -1.97 2.54
CA ASP A 632 1.18 -1.88 1.38
C ASP A 632 1.95 -0.55 1.35
N ASP A 633 1.24 0.57 1.55
CA ASP A 633 1.84 1.91 1.57
C ASP A 633 2.85 2.06 2.73
N ALA A 634 2.53 1.52 3.92
CA ALA A 634 3.43 1.58 5.08
C ALA A 634 4.66 0.68 4.95
N THR A 635 4.51 -0.54 4.42
CA THR A 635 5.63 -1.46 4.22
C THR A 635 6.56 -0.97 3.12
N ARG A 636 6.00 -0.38 2.06
CA ARG A 636 6.76 0.33 1.03
C ARG A 636 7.52 1.52 1.59
N ASP A 637 6.90 2.36 2.42
CA ASP A 637 7.55 3.51 3.05
C ASP A 637 8.81 3.12 3.84
N VAL A 638 8.75 2.00 4.56
CA VAL A 638 9.90 1.42 5.28
C VAL A 638 10.94 0.85 4.31
N ALA A 639 10.51 0.13 3.27
CA ALA A 639 11.43 -0.41 2.27
C ALA A 639 12.19 0.71 1.52
N ASP A 640 11.51 1.78 1.14
CA ASP A 640 12.11 2.94 0.47
C ASP A 640 13.06 3.70 1.41
N TRP A 641 12.76 3.79 2.73
CA TRP A 641 13.70 4.32 3.72
C TRP A 641 14.96 3.46 3.88
N LEU A 642 14.81 2.14 4.03
CA LEU A 642 15.93 1.21 4.20
C LEU A 642 16.82 1.15 2.95
N LYS A 643 16.23 1.21 1.75
CA LYS A 643 16.95 1.35 0.49
C LYS A 643 17.74 2.66 0.44
N CYS A 644 17.19 3.75 0.95
CA CYS A 644 17.94 5.00 1.08
C CYS A 644 19.09 4.87 2.09
N GLU A 645 18.89 4.29 3.27
CA GLU A 645 19.98 4.08 4.24
C GLU A 645 21.13 3.27 3.61
N TYR A 646 20.81 2.17 2.93
CA TYR A 646 21.78 1.36 2.19
C TYR A 646 22.57 2.18 1.15
N MET A 647 21.89 3.01 0.35
CA MET A 647 22.55 3.82 -0.68
C MET A 647 23.45 4.95 -0.13
N GLN A 648 23.40 5.29 1.16
CA GLN A 648 24.27 6.34 1.72
C GLN A 648 25.76 5.98 1.62
N ASP A 649 26.09 4.70 1.79
CA ASP A 649 27.47 4.20 1.71
C ASP A 649 27.95 4.06 0.24
N HIS A 650 27.05 4.19 -0.74
CA HIS A 650 27.32 4.08 -2.18
C HIS A 650 27.37 5.44 -2.92
N VAL A 651 27.37 6.57 -2.20
CA VAL A 651 27.44 7.91 -2.80
C VAL A 651 28.77 8.10 -3.55
N GLY A 652 28.68 8.48 -4.84
CA GLY A 652 29.80 8.63 -5.76
C GLY A 652 30.08 7.40 -6.63
N GLU A 653 29.48 6.24 -6.33
CA GLU A 653 29.65 5.02 -7.12
C GLU A 653 28.77 5.01 -8.39
N GLU A 654 29.18 4.22 -9.38
CA GLU A 654 28.47 4.10 -10.67
C GLU A 654 27.79 2.74 -10.82
N PHE A 655 26.49 2.75 -11.12
CA PHE A 655 25.67 1.56 -11.29
C PHE A 655 25.07 1.49 -12.70
N THR A 656 24.74 0.28 -13.15
CA THR A 656 23.85 0.08 -14.28
C THR A 656 22.40 -0.03 -13.80
N GLY A 657 21.47 0.30 -14.68
CA GLY A 657 20.05 0.24 -14.39
C GLY A 657 19.19 0.49 -15.60
N VAL A 658 17.88 0.34 -15.39
CA VAL A 658 16.83 0.49 -16.39
C VAL A 658 15.95 1.69 -16.02
N ILE A 659 15.59 2.53 -17.00
CA ILE A 659 14.63 3.62 -16.74
C ILE A 659 13.26 2.99 -16.40
N SER A 660 12.81 3.13 -15.15
CA SER A 660 11.57 2.53 -14.64
C SER A 660 10.36 3.46 -14.78
N SER A 661 10.59 4.78 -14.85
CA SER A 661 9.54 5.77 -15.09
C SER A 661 10.11 7.04 -15.72
N VAL A 662 9.27 7.77 -16.46
CA VAL A 662 9.64 9.05 -17.09
C VAL A 662 8.60 10.10 -16.74
N THR A 663 9.05 11.28 -16.31
CA THR A 663 8.19 12.41 -15.94
C THR A 663 8.63 13.69 -16.64
N GLY A 664 7.83 14.75 -16.54
CA GLY A 664 8.21 16.08 -17.05
C GLY A 664 9.40 16.73 -16.35
N PHE A 665 9.86 16.19 -15.21
CA PHE A 665 10.96 16.74 -14.41
C PHE A 665 12.17 15.80 -14.31
N GLY A 666 12.12 14.59 -14.88
CA GLY A 666 13.25 13.66 -14.82
C GLY A 666 12.92 12.23 -15.21
N LEU A 667 13.89 11.35 -14.96
CA LEU A 667 13.85 9.91 -15.21
C LEU A 667 14.01 9.21 -13.87
N PHE A 668 13.16 8.25 -13.56
CA PHE A 668 13.44 7.29 -12.49
C PHE A 668 14.20 6.11 -13.09
N VAL A 669 15.32 5.75 -12.48
CA VAL A 669 16.17 4.63 -12.87
C VAL A 669 16.13 3.60 -11.76
N ARG A 670 15.82 2.35 -12.09
CA ARG A 670 15.95 1.20 -11.21
C ARG A 670 17.33 0.60 -11.38
N LEU A 671 18.06 0.42 -10.29
CA LEU A 671 19.37 -0.22 -10.31
C LEU A 671 19.23 -1.74 -10.54
N ASP A 672 20.09 -2.28 -11.40
CA ASP A 672 20.21 -3.72 -11.61
C ASP A 672 20.59 -4.41 -10.28
N ASP A 673 20.09 -5.63 -10.06
CA ASP A 673 20.25 -6.49 -8.86
C ASP A 673 19.77 -5.94 -7.51
N LEU A 674 19.79 -4.62 -7.29
CA LEU A 674 19.41 -3.97 -6.03
C LEU A 674 17.93 -3.58 -5.97
N PHE A 675 17.25 -3.43 -7.11
CA PHE A 675 15.84 -3.01 -7.20
C PHE A 675 15.53 -1.69 -6.47
N ILE A 676 16.51 -0.79 -6.43
CA ILE A 676 16.39 0.57 -5.86
C ILE A 676 16.09 1.55 -7.00
N ASP A 677 15.03 2.34 -6.84
CA ASP A 677 14.69 3.42 -7.77
C ASP A 677 15.29 4.75 -7.28
N GLY A 678 15.88 5.54 -8.19
CA GLY A 678 16.40 6.89 -7.91
C GLY A 678 16.17 7.86 -9.07
N LEU A 679 16.20 9.15 -8.78
CA LEU A 679 15.83 10.22 -9.70
C LEU A 679 17.05 10.82 -10.42
N VAL A 680 17.08 10.71 -11.75
CA VAL A 680 17.87 11.59 -12.61
C VAL A 680 17.02 12.81 -12.95
N HIS A 681 17.24 13.93 -12.26
CA HIS A 681 16.49 15.15 -12.50
C HIS A 681 16.84 15.77 -13.87
N ILE A 682 15.87 16.39 -14.55
CA ILE A 682 16.04 16.97 -15.90
C ILE A 682 17.21 17.96 -16.00
N SER A 683 17.55 18.66 -14.91
CA SER A 683 18.68 19.60 -14.87
C SER A 683 20.07 18.95 -14.81
N THR A 684 20.16 17.65 -14.54
CA THR A 684 21.43 16.89 -14.55
C THR A 684 21.70 16.21 -15.89
N LEU A 685 20.73 16.24 -16.82
CA LEU A 685 20.89 15.79 -18.19
C LEU A 685 21.75 16.77 -19.00
N ASP A 686 22.11 16.39 -20.23
CA ASP A 686 22.82 17.28 -21.16
C ASP A 686 21.99 18.54 -21.46
N ASN A 687 22.66 19.67 -21.69
CA ASN A 687 22.00 20.96 -21.89
C ASN A 687 21.18 21.01 -23.19
N ASP A 688 19.89 20.73 -23.06
CA ASP A 688 18.86 20.76 -24.11
C ASP A 688 17.50 21.17 -23.51
N TYR A 689 16.53 21.49 -24.38
CA TYR A 689 15.13 21.58 -23.98
C TYR A 689 14.52 20.18 -24.15
N TYR A 690 14.06 19.57 -23.06
CA TYR A 690 13.39 18.26 -23.12
C TYR A 690 11.88 18.42 -23.09
N GLN A 691 11.22 17.89 -24.12
CA GLN A 691 9.77 17.74 -24.17
C GLN A 691 9.37 16.38 -23.61
N PHE A 692 8.42 16.36 -22.67
CA PHE A 692 7.82 15.13 -22.15
C PHE A 692 6.63 14.70 -23.01
N ASP A 693 6.70 13.50 -23.54
CA ASP A 693 5.64 12.85 -24.29
C ASP A 693 4.93 11.84 -23.37
N LEU A 694 3.81 12.28 -22.79
CA LEU A 694 3.05 11.53 -21.79
C LEU A 694 2.52 10.19 -22.33
N ALA A 695 2.02 10.18 -23.57
CA ALA A 695 1.45 8.98 -24.19
C ALA A 695 2.52 7.91 -24.47
N ARG A 696 3.75 8.36 -24.76
CA ARG A 696 4.89 7.48 -25.08
C ARG A 696 5.84 7.24 -23.90
N GLN A 697 5.59 7.85 -22.75
CA GLN A 697 6.44 7.77 -21.55
C GLN A 697 7.93 8.02 -21.86
N ARG A 698 8.22 9.13 -22.56
CA ARG A 698 9.60 9.48 -22.98
C ARG A 698 9.90 10.98 -22.88
N LEU A 699 11.15 11.32 -22.61
CA LEU A 699 11.71 12.67 -22.71
C LEU A 699 12.51 12.79 -24.02
N ILE A 700 12.27 13.85 -24.79
CA ILE A 700 12.89 14.11 -26.09
C ILE A 700 13.63 15.44 -26.05
N GLY A 701 14.94 15.45 -26.26
CA GLY A 701 15.75 16.67 -26.39
C GLY A 701 15.56 17.31 -27.76
N GLU A 702 15.05 18.55 -27.80
CA GLU A 702 14.72 19.28 -29.03
C GLU A 702 15.92 19.48 -29.97
N ASN A 703 17.11 19.79 -29.44
CA ASN A 703 18.28 20.14 -30.24
C ASN A 703 19.16 18.92 -30.56
N SER A 704 19.33 18.03 -29.58
CA SER A 704 20.14 16.81 -29.68
C SER A 704 19.40 15.65 -30.37
N GLY A 705 18.06 15.66 -30.34
CA GLY A 705 17.25 14.49 -30.68
C GLY A 705 17.50 13.30 -29.76
N MET A 706 18.06 13.52 -28.56
CA MET A 706 18.24 12.48 -27.56
C MET A 706 16.87 12.04 -27.04
N ILE A 707 16.66 10.74 -26.90
CA ILE A 707 15.40 10.17 -26.40
C ILE A 707 15.73 9.27 -25.21
N TYR A 708 15.06 9.52 -24.09
CA TYR A 708 15.03 8.65 -22.92
C TYR A 708 13.61 8.12 -22.78
N ARG A 709 13.42 6.79 -22.86
CA ARG A 709 12.13 6.13 -22.59
C ARG A 709 12.28 5.13 -21.44
N ILE A 710 11.16 4.72 -20.86
CA ILE A 710 11.11 3.55 -19.97
C ILE A 710 11.76 2.35 -20.70
N GLY A 711 12.49 1.52 -19.97
CA GLY A 711 13.15 0.31 -20.50
C GLY A 711 14.51 0.53 -21.16
N ASP A 712 14.95 1.78 -21.39
CA ASP A 712 16.32 1.99 -21.88
C ASP A 712 17.34 1.68 -20.78
N LYS A 713 18.41 0.97 -21.13
CA LYS A 713 19.55 0.73 -20.23
C LYS A 713 20.43 1.98 -20.12
N VAL A 714 20.81 2.30 -18.90
CA VAL A 714 21.61 3.47 -18.54
C VAL A 714 22.70 3.10 -17.54
N LYS A 715 23.76 3.92 -17.51
CA LYS A 715 24.71 3.96 -16.42
C LYS A 715 24.54 5.28 -15.68
N ILE A 716 24.37 5.19 -14.37
CA ILE A 716 24.21 6.35 -13.49
C ILE A 716 25.39 6.47 -12.52
N ARG A 717 25.49 7.62 -11.84
CA ARG A 717 26.25 7.78 -10.60
C ARG A 717 25.32 8.23 -9.49
N VAL A 718 25.53 7.72 -8.28
CA VAL A 718 24.86 8.21 -7.06
C VAL A 718 25.46 9.56 -6.69
N GLU A 719 24.66 10.64 -6.73
CA GLU A 719 25.14 11.99 -6.39
C GLU A 719 24.79 12.38 -4.96
N ALA A 720 23.58 12.04 -4.50
CA ALA A 720 23.13 12.32 -3.14
C ALA A 720 22.05 11.32 -2.68
N VAL A 721 21.88 11.22 -1.36
CA VAL A 721 20.81 10.45 -0.73
C VAL A 721 20.15 11.31 0.35
N SER A 722 18.83 11.40 0.31
CA SER A 722 18.01 12.13 1.27
C SER A 722 17.08 11.17 2.01
N LEU A 723 17.47 10.76 3.22
CA LEU A 723 16.62 9.95 4.11
C LEU A 723 15.29 10.64 4.44
N GLU A 724 15.31 11.97 4.57
CA GLU A 724 14.13 12.79 4.89
C GLU A 724 13.13 12.84 3.74
N GLN A 725 13.59 12.81 2.49
CA GLN A 725 12.72 12.75 1.32
C GLN A 725 12.48 11.31 0.82
N ARG A 726 13.14 10.32 1.44
CA ARG A 726 13.22 8.91 1.00
C ARG A 726 13.56 8.82 -0.49
N GLN A 727 14.57 9.59 -0.90
CA GLN A 727 14.95 9.79 -2.29
C GLN A 727 16.46 9.64 -2.48
N VAL A 728 16.84 8.93 -3.55
CA VAL A 728 18.21 8.84 -4.06
C VAL A 728 18.30 9.65 -5.35
N ASP A 729 19.27 10.56 -5.42
CA ASP A 729 19.52 11.40 -6.60
C ASP A 729 20.69 10.84 -7.42
N PHE A 730 20.45 10.76 -8.73
CA PHE A 730 21.37 10.20 -9.71
C PHE A 730 21.80 11.24 -10.75
N SER A 731 23.05 11.15 -11.22
CA SER A 731 23.46 11.76 -12.50
C SER A 731 23.57 10.69 -13.59
N LEU A 732 23.27 11.07 -14.84
CA LEU A 732 23.42 10.17 -15.97
C LEU A 732 24.88 10.18 -16.47
N VAL A 733 25.54 9.03 -16.42
CA VAL A 733 26.91 8.87 -16.95
C VAL A 733 26.88 8.50 -18.43
N SER A 734 26.00 7.57 -18.81
CA SER A 734 25.79 7.18 -20.21
C SER A 734 24.43 6.54 -20.42
N SER A 735 23.90 6.61 -21.64
CA SER A 735 22.75 5.83 -22.09
C SER A 735 23.16 4.96 -23.28
N GLU A 736 22.51 3.82 -23.45
CA GLU A 736 22.65 2.98 -24.65
C GLU A 736 22.27 3.74 -25.93
N ARG A 737 21.25 4.61 -25.85
CA ARG A 737 20.85 5.50 -26.94
C ARG A 737 21.88 6.60 -27.14
N LYS A 738 22.19 6.88 -28.41
CA LYS A 738 23.04 8.01 -28.81
C LYS A 738 22.18 9.16 -29.33
N PRO A 739 22.56 10.42 -29.07
CA PRO A 739 21.84 11.57 -29.61
C PRO A 739 21.92 11.58 -31.13
N LEU A 740 20.80 11.88 -31.80
CA LEU A 740 20.72 11.98 -33.26
C LEU A 740 21.56 13.12 -33.84
N ARG A 741 21.91 14.11 -33.02
CA ARG A 741 22.73 15.29 -33.37
C ARG A 741 23.62 15.67 -32.19
N GLU A 742 24.83 16.17 -32.46
CA GLU A 742 25.66 16.75 -31.40
C GLU A 742 24.97 17.94 -30.72
N GLY A 743 24.61 17.76 -29.45
CA GLY A 743 24.04 18.79 -28.59
C GLY A 743 24.98 19.99 -28.41
N LYS A 744 24.41 21.14 -28.01
CA LYS A 744 25.16 22.40 -27.86
C LYS A 744 26.33 22.24 -26.88
N THR A 745 26.16 21.51 -25.77
CA THR A 745 27.21 21.19 -24.79
C THR A 745 28.40 20.45 -25.38
N ALA A 746 28.17 19.46 -26.25
CA ALA A 746 29.23 18.70 -26.90
C ALA A 746 30.01 19.58 -27.88
N LYS A 747 29.30 20.38 -28.70
CA LYS A 747 29.91 21.37 -29.59
C LYS A 747 30.71 22.43 -28.85
N ASP A 748 30.26 22.87 -27.68
CA ASP A 748 30.99 23.87 -26.89
C ASP A 748 32.17 23.27 -26.12
N LYS A 749 32.09 22.01 -25.62
CA LYS A 749 33.27 21.26 -25.14
C LYS A 749 34.30 21.08 -26.25
N LEU A 750 33.89 20.68 -27.46
CA LEU A 750 34.75 20.57 -28.64
C LEU A 750 35.39 21.92 -29.02
N LYS A 751 34.62 23.01 -29.07
CA LYS A 751 35.17 24.37 -29.30
C LYS A 751 36.13 24.82 -28.20
N LYS A 752 35.88 24.47 -26.93
CA LYS A 752 36.75 24.83 -25.80
C LYS A 752 38.06 24.06 -25.85
N ASN A 753 38.02 22.76 -26.18
CA ASN A 753 39.18 21.92 -26.42
C ASN A 753 39.97 22.36 -27.68
N ALA A 754 39.29 22.72 -28.77
CA ALA A 754 39.91 23.26 -29.97
C ALA A 754 40.61 24.61 -29.70
N ARG A 755 39.97 25.52 -28.96
CA ARG A 755 40.59 26.79 -28.51
C ARG A 755 41.79 26.55 -27.59
N TYR A 756 41.74 25.53 -26.73
CA TYR A 756 42.87 25.14 -25.88
C TYR A 756 44.04 24.58 -26.71
N ALA A 757 43.77 23.72 -27.69
CA ALA A 757 44.76 23.22 -28.65
C ALA A 757 45.38 24.34 -29.50
N GLU A 758 44.57 25.26 -30.06
CA GLU A 758 45.06 26.46 -30.74
C GLU A 758 45.95 27.34 -29.83
N SER A 759 45.62 27.43 -28.53
CA SER A 759 46.43 28.21 -27.59
C SER A 759 47.81 27.60 -27.34
N LEU A 760 47.89 26.26 -27.32
CA LEU A 760 49.14 25.50 -27.22
C LEU A 760 49.97 25.62 -28.51
N GLU A 761 49.35 25.61 -29.70
CA GLU A 761 50.05 25.88 -30.96
C GLU A 761 50.54 27.32 -31.08
N LYS A 762 49.73 28.31 -30.67
CA LYS A 762 50.15 29.72 -30.64
C LYS A 762 51.28 29.97 -29.63
N GLN A 763 51.36 29.22 -28.53
CA GLN A 763 52.53 29.23 -27.64
C GLN A 763 53.76 28.57 -28.28
N ARG A 764 53.61 27.46 -29.03
CA ARG A 764 54.71 26.87 -29.81
C ARG A 764 55.25 27.83 -30.88
N HIS A 765 54.38 28.55 -31.60
CA HIS A 765 54.79 29.50 -32.64
C HIS A 765 55.42 30.80 -32.11
N LYS A 766 55.19 31.18 -30.84
CA LYS A 766 55.89 32.31 -30.20
C LYS A 766 57.34 32.00 -29.76
N ARG A 767 57.85 30.78 -30.00
CA ARG A 767 59.26 30.40 -29.75
C ARG A 767 59.96 29.91 -31.02
N LYS A 768 60.32 30.84 -31.92
CA LYS A 768 61.48 30.69 -32.81
C LYS A 768 62.35 31.97 -32.79
N PRO A 769 63.67 31.84 -33.05
CA PRO A 769 64.66 32.67 -32.37
C PRO A 769 65.09 33.92 -33.14
N SER A 770 65.57 34.93 -32.41
CA SER A 770 66.37 36.01 -32.98
C SER A 770 67.74 35.47 -33.42
N THR A 771 68.22 35.95 -34.56
CA THR A 771 69.45 35.51 -35.20
C THR A 771 70.69 36.17 -34.59
N SER A 772 71.77 35.40 -34.39
CA SER A 772 73.08 35.72 -34.98
C SER A 772 74.17 34.66 -34.69
N LYS A 773 74.79 34.20 -35.78
CA LYS A 773 76.19 33.80 -35.98
C LYS A 773 77.02 33.41 -34.74
N SER A 774 77.51 32.16 -34.71
CA SER A 774 78.96 31.88 -34.76
C SER A 774 79.27 30.38 -34.87
N ALA A 775 80.54 30.10 -35.17
CA ALA A 775 81.11 28.85 -35.64
C ALA A 775 81.08 27.65 -34.68
N VAL A 776 80.89 26.47 -35.26
CA VAL A 776 81.76 25.28 -35.13
C VAL A 776 82.58 25.14 -33.83
N ARG A 777 82.22 24.17 -32.96
CA ARG A 777 83.08 22.99 -32.71
C ARG A 777 82.38 21.82 -32.01
N LYS A 778 83.05 20.66 -32.07
CA LYS A 778 82.63 19.32 -31.68
C LYS A 778 82.63 19.08 -30.15
N THR A 779 82.06 17.90 -29.83
CA THR A 779 82.53 16.87 -28.86
C THR A 779 82.07 16.90 -27.39
N SER A 780 81.61 15.70 -26.98
CA SER A 780 81.78 15.02 -25.67
C SER A 780 81.18 15.67 -24.41
N VAL A 781 80.28 15.08 -23.60
CA VAL A 781 80.08 13.72 -23.02
C VAL A 781 80.21 13.79 -21.49
N VAL A 782 79.44 12.96 -20.77
CA VAL A 782 79.58 12.56 -19.33
C VAL A 782 78.97 13.44 -18.21
N LYS A 783 77.86 12.89 -17.67
CA LYS A 783 77.51 12.58 -16.25
C LYS A 783 77.27 13.66 -15.17
N LEU A 784 76.26 13.35 -14.34
CA LEU A 784 76.19 13.30 -12.85
C LEU A 784 77.14 14.21 -12.02
N SER A 785 76.75 14.79 -10.88
CA SER A 785 75.64 14.49 -9.95
C SER A 785 75.56 15.56 -8.83
N THR A 786 74.42 15.64 -8.13
CA THR A 786 74.28 16.09 -6.70
C THR A 786 74.75 17.54 -6.38
N THR A 787 74.32 18.25 -5.33
CA THR A 787 73.79 17.83 -4.02
C THR A 787 73.07 19.02 -3.31
N THR A 788 72.04 18.71 -2.52
CA THR A 788 71.65 19.36 -1.22
C THR A 788 71.31 20.86 -1.03
N LYS A 789 70.12 21.03 -0.41
CA LYS A 789 69.80 21.78 0.84
C LYS A 789 69.66 23.32 0.87
N LYS A 790 68.46 23.72 1.35
CA LYS A 790 68.13 24.76 2.37
C LYS A 790 68.44 26.24 2.04
N ALA A 791 67.76 27.26 2.59
CA ALA A 791 66.44 27.38 3.26
C ALA A 791 66.13 28.88 3.56
N SER A 792 64.93 29.15 4.11
CA SER A 792 64.52 30.33 4.91
C SER A 792 63.98 31.56 4.13
N LYS A 793 62.76 32.03 4.48
CA LYS A 793 62.40 33.25 5.30
C LYS A 793 62.45 34.56 4.47
N LYS A 794 61.69 35.67 4.67
CA LYS A 794 60.64 36.21 5.58
C LYS A 794 60.04 37.47 4.87
N SER A 795 58.94 38.17 5.22
CA SER A 795 57.62 37.83 5.81
C SER A 795 56.74 39.10 6.02
N ALA A 796 55.43 39.04 5.69
CA ALA A 796 54.31 39.87 6.20
C ALA A 796 54.17 41.39 5.87
N LYS A 797 52.94 41.81 5.46
CA LYS A 797 52.02 42.76 6.18
C LYS A 797 50.75 43.04 5.33
N LYS A 798 49.52 43.00 5.91
CA LYS A 798 48.67 44.11 6.42
C LYS A 798 48.36 45.21 5.37
N ARG A 799 47.17 45.83 5.29
CA ARG A 799 45.89 45.85 6.06
C ARG A 799 44.79 46.35 5.05
N LYS A 800 43.49 46.33 5.32
CA LYS A 800 42.79 46.77 6.53
C LYS A 800 41.47 46.02 6.71
#